data_AF-A0A3G9JY10-F1
#
_entry.id   AF-A0A3G9JY10-F1
#
_cell.length_a   1.000
_cell.length_b   1.000
_cell.length_c   1.000
_cell.angle_alpha   90.00
_cell.angle_beta   90.00
_cell.angle_gamma   90.00
#
_symmetry.space_group_name_H-M   'P 1'
#
loop_
_entity.id
_entity.type
_entity.pdbx_description
1 polymer ?
#
loop_
_entity_poly.entity_id
_entity_poly.type
_entity_poly.pdbx_seq_one_letter_code
_entity_poly.pdbx_strand_id
1 'polypeptide(L)'
;MNSTKKKIMAFSLVTAICGSAMSLSFASPAPDGKTDASAFAKTTNTDAAWTSFQKKWSSIKSDWTQISLAPGKTPSTLNFAWYTKTGFKPYLKIGVGEAMANAKTYKAAQTEVKDETDQDGQTYNANKVTAHGLKEGTTYYYTYQKDENTWSEPEKYTPANSQSYSFVYVGDPQIGSSNELKGSDSKAFYDAQSNAVMNDAYNWNYTLNQANKMTDGQAAFILSSGDQIQTTKKKAPGKKASISEIEYTGFLSADWLKNIPLASTVGNHDADNPNYTYHFNPANMSTLGTNNVTGGDYYFTYGDVLYLDLNAQNSNVAEHETFIKQAIAKNPSAKWKIAIVHQDIYGSAEHSNEPDITNLRYQLVPYFEENGIDLVLSGHDHAYSRTKILKGGHSSDDYDQDDFKDELEKDLDAGDQPATRTVAPENIKEDSTDPKDQAYLTYLKSVFDEDAIQNIDAKSDTVINPDGIMYVTAGSSSGSKYYDLVPRQQSYIANRWQEDVPTYSVISVNDDALTINTYRSDTNEKIDTSFTISKGKEDVAQLQSTIDNASKELTGDYTKDSLAQLQTAIDQAKTLDTKKNLTKTDFANAIKSVTDAKNALVKNVHEAPKTETSKAETPKTETPKTEIESTTAQASAQTTPAAQSTAPATAPAASAKDSAKVKLSKVKVSKIKAKVYTGKALKPAVKLTYKKKVLKLNKDYKVTYKNNKNVGTATITIKGIGKYTGTKKVTFKITPAKAVVSKASKTKTGLVLKLKALKQVSGYVITYSSDKAMKKSKSVTTKKTSLTIKASAKTTYVKVKAYKLVNGKKVYGSSSSVKGY
;
A
#
# COMPACT_ATOMS: atom_id res chain seq x y z
N MET A 1 -50.34 -28.08 37.57
CA MET A 1 -51.47 -28.84 37.00
C MET A 1 -51.62 -28.48 35.53
N ASN A 2 -51.60 -29.51 34.68
CA ASN A 2 -52.17 -29.61 33.33
C ASN A 2 -52.73 -28.35 32.66
N SER A 3 -52.27 -28.06 31.44
CA SER A 3 -53.16 -28.22 30.29
C SER A 3 -52.38 -28.22 28.98
N THR A 4 -52.80 -29.12 28.12
CA THR A 4 -52.08 -29.71 27.00
C THR A 4 -52.95 -29.52 25.76
N LYS A 5 -52.35 -29.05 24.67
CA LYS A 5 -52.63 -29.36 23.24
C LYS A 5 -54.08 -29.41 22.72
N LYS A 6 -54.31 -28.70 21.59
CA LYS A 6 -54.51 -29.22 20.19
C LYS A 6 -54.87 -28.02 19.29
N LYS A 7 -54.09 -27.63 18.27
CA LYS A 7 -53.87 -28.20 16.92
C LYS A 7 -55.13 -28.39 16.07
N ILE A 8 -55.07 -27.85 14.83
CA ILE A 8 -55.60 -28.27 13.50
C ILE A 8 -55.87 -26.97 12.71
N MET A 9 -55.55 -26.75 11.42
CA MET A 9 -54.83 -27.43 10.33
C MET A 9 -54.71 -26.39 9.20
N ALA A 10 -53.64 -26.45 8.39
CA ALA A 10 -53.75 -26.33 6.93
C ALA A 10 -52.48 -26.89 6.26
N PHE A 11 -52.70 -27.91 5.42
CA PHE A 11 -51.77 -28.61 4.52
C PHE A 11 -51.32 -27.68 3.36
N SER A 12 -50.03 -27.56 3.04
CA SER A 12 -49.21 -28.37 2.10
C SER A 12 -49.24 -27.90 0.64
N LEU A 13 -48.10 -27.43 0.11
CA LEU A 13 -47.44 -28.08 -1.03
C LEU A 13 -45.98 -27.60 -1.21
N VAL A 14 -45.12 -28.58 -1.45
CA VAL A 14 -43.67 -28.53 -1.58
C VAL A 14 -43.26 -28.05 -2.97
N THR A 15 -42.22 -27.23 -3.07
CA THR A 15 -41.25 -27.33 -4.17
C THR A 15 -39.87 -26.92 -3.68
N ALA A 16 -39.02 -27.92 -3.48
CA ALA A 16 -37.61 -27.76 -3.15
C ALA A 16 -36.84 -27.27 -4.38
N ILE A 17 -36.16 -26.13 -4.27
CA ILE A 17 -35.05 -25.78 -5.15
C ILE A 17 -33.85 -25.47 -4.25
N CYS A 18 -32.92 -26.42 -4.22
CA CYS A 18 -31.58 -26.25 -3.67
C CYS A 18 -30.89 -25.10 -4.42
N GLY A 19 -30.80 -23.95 -3.77
CA GLY A 19 -29.99 -22.82 -4.19
C GLY A 19 -29.13 -22.37 -3.02
N SER A 20 -27.97 -22.99 -2.85
CA SER A 20 -26.90 -22.46 -2.02
C SER A 20 -26.41 -21.15 -2.65
N ALA A 21 -27.07 -20.06 -2.29
CA ALA A 21 -26.52 -18.73 -2.45
C ALA A 21 -25.35 -18.63 -1.47
N MET A 22 -24.11 -18.86 -1.95
CA MET A 22 -22.93 -18.37 -1.25
C MET A 22 -23.03 -16.84 -1.24
N SER A 23 -23.56 -16.30 -0.16
CA SER A 23 -23.25 -14.96 0.30
C SER A 23 -21.73 -14.85 0.37
N LEU A 24 -21.14 -13.87 -0.33
CA LEU A 24 -19.79 -13.42 0.00
C LEU A 24 -19.89 -12.81 1.40
N SER A 25 -19.69 -13.66 2.41
CA SER A 25 -19.46 -13.22 3.78
C SER A 25 -18.02 -12.77 3.82
N PHE A 26 -17.80 -11.47 3.96
CA PHE A 26 -16.54 -11.00 4.52
C PHE A 26 -16.46 -11.52 5.96
N ALA A 27 -15.27 -11.75 6.49
CA ALA A 27 -15.13 -12.01 7.92
C ALA A 27 -15.75 -10.81 8.65
N SER A 28 -16.82 -11.04 9.42
CA SER A 28 -17.30 -10.01 10.33
C SER A 28 -16.28 -9.96 11.46
N PRO A 29 -15.77 -8.77 11.85
CA PRO A 29 -14.87 -8.68 12.98
C PRO A 29 -15.52 -9.27 14.23
N ALA A 30 -14.70 -9.84 15.11
CA ALA A 30 -15.14 -10.13 16.46
C ALA A 30 -15.54 -8.81 17.16
N PRO A 31 -16.43 -8.86 18.16
CA PRO A 31 -16.82 -7.69 18.96
C PRO A 31 -15.62 -6.92 19.55
N ASP A 32 -14.42 -7.49 19.57
CA ASP A 32 -13.27 -6.95 20.28
C ASP A 32 -12.12 -6.50 19.36
N GLY A 33 -12.37 -6.31 18.06
CA GLY A 33 -11.38 -5.75 17.13
C GLY A 33 -10.21 -6.70 16.86
N LYS A 34 -10.50 -8.00 16.71
CA LYS A 34 -9.54 -9.05 16.36
C LYS A 34 -10.10 -10.00 15.30
N THR A 35 -9.22 -10.73 14.61
CA THR A 35 -9.57 -11.74 13.61
C THR A 35 -9.64 -13.12 14.25
N ASP A 36 -10.85 -13.67 14.37
CA ASP A 36 -11.05 -15.08 14.76
C ASP A 36 -10.68 -16.03 13.60
N ALA A 37 -9.78 -16.96 13.84
CA ALA A 37 -9.22 -17.90 12.87
C ALA A 37 -10.27 -18.85 12.31
N SER A 38 -11.29 -19.24 13.08
CA SER A 38 -12.37 -20.11 12.61
C SER A 38 -13.28 -19.38 11.61
N ALA A 39 -13.68 -18.15 11.93
CA ALA A 39 -14.43 -17.28 11.03
C ALA A 39 -13.59 -16.90 9.80
N PHE A 40 -12.33 -16.54 10.00
CA PHE A 40 -11.40 -16.20 8.94
C PHE A 40 -11.18 -17.37 7.99
N ALA A 41 -10.97 -18.59 8.51
CA ALA A 41 -10.81 -19.80 7.72
C ALA A 41 -12.04 -20.08 6.85
N LYS A 42 -13.25 -19.92 7.37
CA LYS A 42 -14.49 -20.04 6.58
C LYS A 42 -14.54 -19.04 5.43
N THR A 43 -14.18 -17.79 5.69
CA THR A 43 -14.26 -16.73 4.67
C THR A 43 -13.20 -16.86 3.59
N THR A 44 -12.04 -17.43 3.93
CA THR A 44 -10.92 -17.69 3.02
C THR A 44 -10.96 -19.09 2.38
N ASN A 45 -11.94 -19.93 2.74
CA ASN A 45 -12.07 -21.34 2.35
C ASN A 45 -10.86 -22.20 2.76
N THR A 46 -10.39 -22.03 3.99
CA THR A 46 -9.24 -22.74 4.57
C THR A 46 -9.61 -23.56 5.83
N ASP A 47 -10.88 -23.90 6.04
CA ASP A 47 -11.37 -24.68 7.19
C ASP A 47 -10.58 -25.98 7.46
N ALA A 48 -10.19 -26.68 6.39
CA ALA A 48 -9.40 -27.91 6.50
C ALA A 48 -7.98 -27.64 7.02
N ALA A 49 -7.36 -26.52 6.60
CA ALA A 49 -6.05 -26.10 7.06
C ALA A 49 -6.12 -25.69 8.54
N TRP A 50 -7.14 -24.92 8.93
CA TRP A 50 -7.40 -24.59 10.34
C TRP A 50 -7.56 -25.84 11.21
N THR A 51 -8.41 -26.78 10.79
CA THR A 51 -8.60 -28.06 11.50
C THR A 51 -7.29 -28.84 11.62
N SER A 52 -6.46 -28.84 10.57
CA SER A 52 -5.14 -29.48 10.61
C SER A 52 -4.17 -28.75 11.55
N PHE A 53 -4.22 -27.42 11.61
CA PHE A 53 -3.38 -26.62 12.49
C PHE A 53 -3.73 -26.88 13.96
N GLN A 54 -5.01 -26.90 14.30
CA GLN A 54 -5.49 -27.24 15.66
C GLN A 54 -4.98 -28.60 16.13
N LYS A 55 -4.96 -29.62 15.25
CA LYS A 55 -4.45 -30.96 15.59
C LYS A 55 -2.94 -30.97 15.85
N LYS A 56 -2.19 -30.09 15.20
CA LYS A 56 -0.73 -29.95 15.37
C LYS A 56 -0.37 -29.03 16.54
N TRP A 57 -1.30 -28.22 17.03
CA TRP A 57 -1.03 -27.18 18.02
C TRP A 57 -0.38 -27.72 19.30
N SER A 58 -0.80 -28.90 19.78
CA SER A 58 -0.19 -29.51 20.96
C SER A 58 1.31 -29.81 20.79
N SER A 59 1.75 -30.14 19.57
CA SER A 59 3.17 -30.34 19.26
C SER A 59 3.89 -29.02 19.01
N ILE A 60 3.24 -28.07 18.34
CA ILE A 60 3.83 -26.76 18.02
C ILE A 60 4.13 -25.97 19.30
N LYS A 61 3.14 -25.86 20.20
CA LYS A 61 3.26 -25.05 21.42
C LYS A 61 4.32 -25.54 22.41
N SER A 62 4.80 -26.78 22.24
CA SER A 62 5.86 -27.40 23.03
C SER A 62 7.20 -27.52 22.29
N ASP A 63 7.26 -27.16 21.00
CA ASP A 63 8.52 -27.19 20.24
C ASP A 63 9.21 -25.82 20.29
N TRP A 64 10.08 -25.64 21.28
CA TRP A 64 10.89 -24.43 21.43
C TRP A 64 12.12 -24.44 20.50
N THR A 65 12.40 -25.55 19.82
CA THR A 65 13.59 -25.72 18.95
C THR A 65 13.38 -25.19 17.53
N GLN A 66 12.35 -24.36 17.34
CA GLN A 66 12.10 -23.71 16.06
C GLN A 66 13.21 -22.71 15.74
N ILE A 67 13.53 -22.58 14.44
CA ILE A 67 14.63 -21.75 13.97
C ILE A 67 14.11 -20.44 13.38
N SER A 68 14.83 -19.36 13.60
CA SER A 68 14.66 -18.09 12.92
C SER A 68 15.87 -17.80 12.02
N LEU A 69 15.61 -17.11 10.91
CA LEU A 69 16.61 -16.61 9.99
C LEU A 69 16.56 -15.08 10.02
N ALA A 70 17.70 -14.41 9.96
CA ALA A 70 17.79 -12.95 9.85
C ALA A 70 18.77 -12.55 8.73
N PRO A 71 18.52 -11.41 8.03
CA PRO A 71 19.48 -10.91 7.04
C PRO A 71 20.87 -10.78 7.66
N GLY A 72 21.88 -11.28 6.96
CA GLY A 72 23.27 -10.99 7.32
C GLY A 72 23.66 -9.56 6.92
N LYS A 73 24.92 -9.19 7.13
CA LYS A 73 25.44 -7.85 6.78
C LYS A 73 25.21 -7.49 5.30
N THR A 74 25.32 -8.49 4.42
CA THR A 74 25.11 -8.41 2.96
C THR A 74 24.33 -9.64 2.49
N PRO A 75 23.84 -9.68 1.23
CA PRO A 75 23.19 -10.87 0.65
C PRO A 75 24.06 -12.15 0.67
N SER A 76 25.38 -12.02 0.83
CA SER A 76 26.32 -13.16 0.91
C SER A 76 26.39 -13.84 2.28
N THR A 77 25.63 -13.36 3.25
CA THR A 77 25.62 -13.83 4.63
C THR A 77 24.20 -14.04 5.14
N LEU A 78 24.00 -15.06 5.99
CA LEU A 78 22.71 -15.38 6.59
C LEU A 78 22.90 -15.71 8.07
N ASN A 79 22.07 -15.13 8.93
CA ASN A 79 22.12 -15.36 10.37
C ASN A 79 21.00 -16.32 10.80
N PHE A 80 21.30 -17.17 11.77
CA PHE A 80 20.39 -18.15 12.35
C PHE A 80 20.31 -17.98 13.86
N ALA A 81 19.14 -18.25 14.45
CA ALA A 81 18.96 -18.46 15.87
C ALA A 81 17.95 -19.58 16.15
N TRP A 82 18.22 -20.44 17.14
CA TRP A 82 17.29 -21.49 17.59
C TRP A 82 17.63 -21.98 19.00
N TYR A 83 16.70 -22.65 19.68
CA TYR A 83 16.99 -23.27 20.98
C TYR A 83 17.38 -24.75 20.86
N THR A 84 18.17 -25.20 21.82
CA THR A 84 18.41 -26.62 22.12
C THR A 84 18.33 -26.85 23.61
N LYS A 85 17.96 -28.07 24.03
CA LYS A 85 18.09 -28.45 25.45
C LYS A 85 19.55 -28.32 25.90
N THR A 86 19.76 -28.00 27.17
CA THR A 86 21.11 -27.88 27.74
C THR A 86 21.85 -29.23 27.73
N GLY A 87 23.18 -29.19 27.89
CA GLY A 87 24.02 -30.40 28.02
C GLY A 87 24.85 -30.77 26.79
N PHE A 88 24.69 -30.10 25.66
CA PHE A 88 25.53 -30.33 24.47
C PHE A 88 25.74 -29.05 23.63
N LYS A 89 26.72 -29.09 22.71
CA LYS A 89 27.09 -27.98 21.81
C LYS A 89 26.62 -28.29 20.38
N PRO A 90 25.61 -27.59 19.83
CA PRO A 90 25.03 -27.93 18.54
C PRO A 90 25.78 -27.30 17.37
N TYR A 91 25.50 -27.84 16.19
CA TYR A 91 26.03 -27.40 14.91
C TYR A 91 24.90 -27.11 13.91
N LEU A 92 25.22 -26.25 12.94
CA LEU A 92 24.42 -26.00 11.75
C LEU A 92 25.21 -26.41 10.51
N LYS A 93 24.55 -27.05 9.55
CA LYS A 93 25.13 -27.38 8.23
C LYS A 93 24.39 -26.60 7.16
N ILE A 94 25.12 -26.06 6.19
CA ILE A 94 24.53 -25.42 5.00
C ILE A 94 25.38 -25.71 3.76
N GLY A 95 24.74 -26.09 2.67
CA GLY A 95 25.40 -26.48 1.43
C GLY A 95 24.47 -26.41 0.21
N VAL A 96 25.04 -26.66 -0.96
CA VAL A 96 24.27 -26.76 -2.21
C VAL A 96 23.86 -28.22 -2.43
N GLY A 97 22.66 -28.42 -2.94
CA GLY A 97 22.08 -29.74 -3.19
C GLY A 97 21.42 -30.33 -1.95
N GLU A 98 20.24 -30.94 -2.14
CA GLU A 98 19.38 -31.45 -1.08
C GLU A 98 20.05 -32.53 -0.21
N ALA A 99 20.95 -33.32 -0.80
CA ALA A 99 21.75 -34.32 -0.08
C ALA A 99 22.81 -33.71 0.85
N MET A 100 23.10 -32.41 0.75
CA MET A 100 24.07 -31.68 1.58
C MET A 100 25.48 -32.31 1.64
N ALA A 101 25.90 -33.04 0.59
CA ALA A 101 27.14 -33.84 0.59
C ALA A 101 28.42 -33.03 0.88
N ASN A 102 28.44 -31.75 0.51
CA ASN A 102 29.57 -30.83 0.73
C ASN A 102 29.18 -29.64 1.62
N ALA A 103 28.22 -29.83 2.53
CA ALA A 103 27.77 -28.74 3.40
C ALA A 103 28.88 -28.27 4.34
N LYS A 104 28.99 -26.94 4.48
CA LYS A 104 29.83 -26.31 5.50
C LYS A 104 29.16 -26.51 6.85
N THR A 105 29.95 -26.89 7.86
CA THR A 105 29.48 -27.07 9.23
C THR A 105 29.94 -25.89 10.09
N TYR A 106 29.01 -25.31 10.83
CA TYR A 106 29.23 -24.18 11.75
C TYR A 106 28.89 -24.63 13.16
N LYS A 107 29.79 -24.35 14.10
CA LYS A 107 29.52 -24.53 15.53
C LYS A 107 28.70 -23.35 16.04
N ALA A 108 27.62 -23.61 16.79
CA ALA A 108 26.82 -22.55 17.35
C ALA A 108 27.51 -21.85 18.53
N ALA A 109 27.36 -20.52 18.60
CA ALA A 109 27.58 -19.78 19.83
C ALA A 109 26.35 -19.95 20.73
N GLN A 110 26.56 -20.38 21.97
CA GLN A 110 25.49 -20.68 22.94
C GLN A 110 25.35 -19.60 24.00
N THR A 111 24.12 -19.34 24.41
CA THR A 111 23.77 -18.51 25.57
C THR A 111 22.65 -19.21 26.33
N GLU A 112 22.76 -19.28 27.66
CA GLU A 112 21.74 -19.89 28.50
C GLU A 112 20.43 -19.08 28.46
N VAL A 113 19.30 -19.76 28.26
CA VAL A 113 17.97 -19.17 28.40
C VAL A 113 17.61 -19.15 29.88
N LYS A 114 17.25 -17.98 30.40
CA LYS A 114 17.03 -17.76 31.83
C LYS A 114 15.55 -17.72 32.18
N ASP A 115 15.26 -18.06 33.43
CA ASP A 115 13.96 -17.85 34.09
C ASP A 115 12.76 -18.58 33.48
N GLU A 116 13.01 -19.60 32.66
CA GLU A 116 11.98 -20.40 32.01
C GLU A 116 12.41 -21.86 31.81
N THR A 117 11.47 -22.77 32.01
CA THR A 117 11.61 -24.21 31.75
C THR A 117 10.37 -24.72 31.04
N ASP A 118 10.51 -25.76 30.22
CA ASP A 118 9.34 -26.37 29.61
C ASP A 118 8.46 -27.12 30.64
N GLN A 119 7.37 -27.72 30.16
CA GLN A 119 6.42 -28.48 30.98
C GLN A 119 7.05 -29.68 31.72
N ASP A 120 8.21 -30.16 31.28
CA ASP A 120 8.95 -31.27 31.87
C ASP A 120 10.09 -30.78 32.79
N GLY A 121 10.22 -29.46 32.98
CA GLY A 121 11.27 -28.84 33.78
C GLY A 121 12.62 -28.73 33.07
N GLN A 122 12.68 -28.89 31.74
CA GLN A 122 13.93 -28.80 30.99
C GLN A 122 14.35 -27.36 30.73
N THR A 123 15.66 -27.14 30.76
CA THR A 123 16.30 -25.84 30.44
C THR A 123 16.87 -25.85 29.02
N TYR A 124 17.04 -24.65 28.46
CA TYR A 124 17.45 -24.45 27.07
C TYR A 124 18.65 -23.51 26.95
N ASN A 125 19.41 -23.68 25.87
CA ASN A 125 20.38 -22.72 25.37
C ASN A 125 19.88 -22.16 24.03
N ALA A 126 20.03 -20.85 23.85
CA ALA A 126 19.90 -20.17 22.57
C ALA A 126 21.20 -20.34 21.77
N ASN A 127 21.07 -20.61 20.48
CA ASN A 127 22.16 -20.94 19.58
C ASN A 127 22.18 -19.95 18.43
N LYS A 128 23.35 -19.38 18.11
CA LYS A 128 23.50 -18.43 17.00
C LYS A 128 24.63 -18.83 16.05
N VAL A 129 24.37 -18.68 14.75
CA VAL A 129 25.31 -18.95 13.66
C VAL A 129 25.17 -17.88 12.58
N THR A 130 26.30 -17.46 11.99
CA THR A 130 26.33 -16.71 10.73
C THR A 130 26.98 -17.57 9.65
N ALA A 131 26.23 -17.87 8.59
CA ALA A 131 26.76 -18.52 7.40
C ALA A 131 27.31 -17.48 6.42
N HIS A 132 28.43 -17.81 5.77
CA HIS A 132 29.15 -16.93 4.85
C HIS A 132 29.34 -17.52 3.44
N GLY A 133 29.51 -16.62 2.47
CA GLY A 133 29.87 -16.97 1.09
C GLY A 133 28.68 -17.51 0.29
N LEU A 134 27.47 -17.06 0.61
CA LEU A 134 26.27 -17.38 -0.15
C LEU A 134 26.26 -16.57 -1.45
N LYS A 135 25.80 -17.21 -2.53
CA LYS A 135 25.68 -16.57 -3.85
C LYS A 135 24.20 -16.37 -4.18
N GLU A 136 23.88 -15.20 -4.70
CA GLU A 136 22.54 -14.88 -5.18
C GLU A 136 22.07 -15.87 -6.26
N GLY A 137 20.78 -16.18 -6.26
CA GLY A 137 20.17 -17.16 -7.15
C GLY A 137 20.57 -18.62 -6.92
N THR A 138 21.54 -18.90 -6.04
CA THR A 138 21.94 -20.26 -5.70
C THR A 138 21.05 -20.80 -4.59
N THR A 139 20.41 -21.94 -4.82
CA THR A 139 19.66 -22.64 -3.77
C THR A 139 20.60 -23.39 -2.83
N TYR A 140 20.51 -23.05 -1.56
CA TYR A 140 21.15 -23.73 -0.44
C TYR A 140 20.12 -24.53 0.35
N TYR A 141 20.59 -25.61 0.96
CA TYR A 141 19.88 -26.39 1.95
C TYR A 141 20.63 -26.30 3.27
N TYR A 142 19.91 -26.14 4.36
CA TYR A 142 20.48 -26.11 5.70
C TYR A 142 19.75 -27.07 6.65
N THR A 143 20.48 -27.58 7.63
CA THR A 143 19.94 -28.36 8.75
C THR A 143 20.65 -27.95 10.03
N TYR A 144 19.99 -28.10 11.17
CA TYR A 144 20.52 -27.74 12.47
C TYR A 144 20.20 -28.82 13.51
N GLN A 145 21.07 -28.98 14.50
CA GLN A 145 20.83 -29.94 15.58
C GLN A 145 19.77 -29.41 16.54
N LYS A 146 18.75 -30.25 16.78
CA LYS A 146 17.71 -30.02 17.81
C LYS A 146 18.09 -30.63 19.15
N ASP A 147 18.81 -31.75 19.12
CA ASP A 147 19.44 -32.42 20.27
C ASP A 147 20.78 -33.05 19.84
N GLU A 148 21.45 -33.78 20.76
CA GLU A 148 22.77 -34.38 20.51
C GLU A 148 22.79 -35.33 19.29
N ASN A 149 21.69 -36.03 19.02
CA ASN A 149 21.60 -37.09 18.02
C ASN A 149 20.65 -36.77 16.86
N THR A 150 19.83 -35.73 16.96
CA THR A 150 18.78 -35.40 16.00
C THR A 150 19.08 -34.10 15.26
N TRP A 151 19.05 -34.19 13.94
CA TRP A 151 19.10 -33.06 13.01
C TRP A 151 17.69 -32.72 12.52
N SER A 152 17.45 -31.44 12.21
CA SER A 152 16.24 -31.05 11.49
C SER A 152 16.24 -31.66 10.08
N GLU A 153 15.06 -31.77 9.48
CA GLU A 153 14.99 -31.96 8.03
C GLU A 153 15.68 -30.80 7.30
N PRO A 154 16.29 -31.03 6.11
CA PRO A 154 16.88 -29.97 5.33
C PRO A 154 15.84 -28.95 4.85
N GLU A 155 16.08 -27.67 5.16
CA GLU A 155 15.25 -26.55 4.74
C GLU A 155 15.95 -25.73 3.65
N LYS A 156 15.15 -25.15 2.74
CA LYS A 156 15.66 -24.42 1.58
C LYS A 156 15.84 -22.93 1.86
N TYR A 157 16.92 -22.35 1.33
CA TYR A 157 17.10 -20.90 1.23
C TYR A 157 17.70 -20.52 -0.12
N THR A 158 17.31 -19.38 -0.70
CA THR A 158 17.89 -18.87 -1.95
C THR A 158 18.00 -17.36 -1.84
N PRO A 159 19.22 -16.78 -1.72
CA PRO A 159 19.37 -15.33 -1.70
C PRO A 159 18.87 -14.73 -3.02
N ALA A 160 18.00 -13.73 -2.95
CA ALA A 160 17.47 -13.03 -4.11
C ALA A 160 18.53 -12.17 -4.81
N ASN A 161 18.21 -11.71 -6.03
CA ASN A 161 19.05 -10.79 -6.80
C ASN A 161 19.08 -9.41 -6.12
N SER A 162 20.25 -8.89 -5.77
CA SER A 162 20.38 -7.61 -5.07
C SER A 162 20.21 -6.37 -5.95
N GLN A 163 20.28 -6.48 -7.28
CA GLN A 163 20.04 -5.37 -8.21
C GLN A 163 18.56 -5.08 -8.42
N SER A 164 17.70 -6.08 -8.25
CA SER A 164 16.25 -5.92 -8.26
C SER A 164 15.57 -7.02 -7.47
N TYR A 165 14.89 -6.63 -6.40
CA TYR A 165 14.22 -7.55 -5.49
C TYR A 165 12.94 -6.93 -4.93
N SER A 166 12.18 -7.75 -4.20
CA SER A 166 11.14 -7.26 -3.31
C SER A 166 11.38 -7.77 -1.91
N PHE A 167 10.88 -7.05 -0.91
CA PHE A 167 10.77 -7.54 0.46
C PHE A 167 9.33 -7.36 0.94
N VAL A 168 8.94 -8.21 1.88
CA VAL A 168 7.63 -8.13 2.52
C VAL A 168 7.76 -7.26 3.76
N TYR A 169 6.83 -6.36 3.97
CA TYR A 169 6.78 -5.49 5.14
C TYR A 169 5.46 -5.67 5.89
N VAL A 170 5.56 -5.91 7.20
CA VAL A 170 4.46 -6.24 8.10
C VAL A 170 4.67 -5.56 9.45
N GLY A 171 3.57 -5.25 10.13
CA GLY A 171 3.56 -4.70 11.48
C GLY A 171 2.80 -5.61 12.42
N ASP A 172 3.15 -5.51 13.71
CA ASP A 172 2.35 -5.95 14.84
C ASP A 172 1.71 -7.35 14.68
N PRO A 173 2.50 -8.42 14.41
CA PRO A 173 2.01 -9.78 14.57
C PRO A 173 1.47 -10.01 15.98
N GLN A 174 2.13 -9.43 16.99
CA GLN A 174 1.75 -9.39 18.41
C GLN A 174 1.03 -10.64 18.88
N ILE A 175 1.68 -11.79 18.66
CA ILE A 175 1.09 -13.11 18.87
C ILE A 175 0.71 -13.27 20.34
N GLY A 176 -0.55 -13.63 20.62
CA GLY A 176 -1.10 -13.75 21.97
C GLY A 176 -1.98 -12.56 22.38
N SER A 177 -2.01 -11.48 21.60
CA SER A 177 -2.82 -10.29 21.92
C SER A 177 -4.32 -10.57 21.96
N SER A 178 -4.79 -11.58 21.24
CA SER A 178 -6.20 -12.01 21.25
C SER A 178 -6.71 -12.50 22.62
N ASN A 179 -5.83 -12.70 23.62
CA ASN A 179 -6.20 -13.04 24.99
C ASN A 179 -6.64 -11.78 25.77
N GLU A 180 -7.91 -11.79 26.20
CA GLU A 180 -8.52 -10.70 26.97
C GLU A 180 -8.21 -10.78 28.47
N LEU A 181 -7.80 -11.95 28.98
CA LEU A 181 -7.40 -12.09 30.37
C LEU A 181 -6.01 -11.49 30.57
N LYS A 182 -5.82 -10.71 31.64
CA LYS A 182 -4.54 -10.05 31.96
C LYS A 182 -4.03 -10.47 33.33
N GLY A 183 -2.79 -10.95 33.41
CA GLY A 183 -2.00 -11.03 34.64
C GLY A 183 -2.54 -11.93 35.75
N SER A 184 -3.52 -12.82 35.47
CA SER A 184 -4.03 -13.77 36.46
C SER A 184 -3.29 -15.10 36.34
N ASP A 185 -2.59 -15.51 37.40
CA ASP A 185 -1.96 -16.83 37.46
C ASP A 185 -3.03 -17.90 37.71
N SER A 186 -3.65 -18.37 36.64
CA SER A 186 -4.79 -19.29 36.71
C SER A 186 -4.83 -20.19 35.49
N LYS A 187 -5.35 -21.41 35.66
CA LYS A 187 -5.58 -22.33 34.54
C LYS A 187 -6.37 -21.67 33.40
N ALA A 188 -7.36 -20.84 33.73
CA ALA A 188 -8.18 -20.13 32.76
C ALA A 188 -7.34 -19.17 31.89
N PHE A 189 -6.39 -18.44 32.48
CA PHE A 189 -5.47 -17.58 31.74
C PHE A 189 -4.61 -18.39 30.77
N TYR A 190 -3.96 -19.47 31.23
CA TYR A 190 -3.08 -20.26 30.36
C TYR A 190 -3.85 -21.00 29.25
N ASP A 191 -5.06 -21.50 29.53
CA ASP A 191 -5.94 -22.08 28.52
C ASP A 191 -6.32 -21.03 27.46
N ALA A 192 -6.71 -19.82 27.90
CA ALA A 192 -7.06 -18.71 27.00
C ALA A 192 -5.86 -18.23 26.19
N GLN A 193 -4.68 -18.11 26.81
CA GLN A 193 -3.44 -17.73 26.17
C GLN A 193 -3.06 -18.74 25.08
N SER A 194 -3.10 -20.04 25.38
CA SER A 194 -2.84 -21.10 24.39
C SER A 194 -3.81 -20.99 23.20
N ASN A 195 -5.09 -20.69 23.44
CA ASN A 195 -6.07 -20.53 22.37
C ASN A 195 -5.84 -19.27 21.53
N ALA A 196 -5.50 -18.14 22.17
CA ALA A 196 -5.17 -16.88 21.51
C ALA A 196 -3.93 -17.03 20.62
N VAL A 197 -2.86 -17.64 21.14
CA VAL A 197 -1.65 -17.88 20.35
C VAL A 197 -1.93 -18.79 19.15
N MET A 198 -2.71 -19.87 19.32
CA MET A 198 -3.09 -20.75 18.21
C MET A 198 -3.88 -19.99 17.13
N ASN A 199 -4.79 -19.11 17.54
CA ASN A 199 -5.58 -18.25 16.65
C ASN A 199 -4.67 -17.31 15.84
N ASP A 200 -3.83 -16.58 16.55
CA ASP A 200 -2.98 -15.53 15.97
C ASP A 200 -1.92 -16.14 15.06
N ALA A 201 -1.30 -17.26 15.48
CA ALA A 201 -0.30 -17.98 14.69
C ALA A 201 -0.86 -18.53 13.37
N TYR A 202 -2.11 -19.01 13.36
CA TYR A 202 -2.75 -19.46 12.13
C TYR A 202 -2.95 -18.31 11.13
N ASN A 203 -3.48 -17.18 11.59
CA ASN A 203 -3.71 -16.01 10.75
C ASN A 203 -2.39 -15.41 10.27
N TRP A 204 -1.37 -15.34 11.14
CA TRP A 204 -0.01 -14.91 10.81
C TRP A 204 0.59 -15.76 9.68
N ASN A 205 0.56 -17.10 9.83
CA ASN A 205 1.02 -18.01 8.79
C ASN A 205 0.23 -17.81 7.47
N TYR A 206 -1.08 -17.59 7.56
CA TYR A 206 -1.89 -17.31 6.37
C TYR A 206 -1.45 -16.01 5.67
N THR A 207 -1.28 -14.90 6.41
CA THR A 207 -0.83 -13.61 5.88
C THR A 207 0.52 -13.75 5.18
N LEU A 208 1.50 -14.38 5.83
CA LEU A 208 2.81 -14.64 5.24
C LEU A 208 2.73 -15.48 3.96
N ASN A 209 1.88 -16.52 3.95
CA ASN A 209 1.66 -17.32 2.74
C ASN A 209 1.03 -16.52 1.60
N GLN A 210 0.20 -15.50 1.88
CA GLN A 210 -0.29 -14.60 0.85
C GLN A 210 0.80 -13.66 0.34
N ALA A 211 1.59 -13.08 1.24
CA ALA A 211 2.71 -12.23 0.89
C ALA A 211 3.72 -12.98 0.00
N ASN A 212 4.05 -14.23 0.35
CA ASN A 212 4.90 -15.11 -0.46
C ASN A 212 4.34 -15.34 -1.87
N LYS A 213 3.03 -15.52 -2.01
CA LYS A 213 2.38 -15.65 -3.34
C LYS A 213 2.47 -14.35 -4.13
N MET A 214 2.34 -13.19 -3.47
CA MET A 214 2.40 -11.89 -4.14
C MET A 214 3.80 -11.51 -4.61
N THR A 215 4.83 -12.16 -4.07
CA THR A 215 6.22 -12.02 -4.51
C THR A 215 6.67 -13.17 -5.42
N ASP A 216 5.75 -14.03 -5.87
CA ASP A 216 6.05 -15.23 -6.66
C ASP A 216 7.12 -16.15 -6.01
N GLY A 217 7.20 -16.16 -4.68
CA GLY A 217 8.22 -16.94 -3.95
C GLY A 217 9.62 -16.31 -3.92
N GLN A 218 9.76 -15.04 -4.31
CA GLN A 218 11.05 -14.40 -4.57
C GLN A 218 11.34 -13.17 -3.69
N ALA A 219 10.63 -13.02 -2.56
CA ALA A 219 11.00 -12.00 -1.59
C ALA A 219 12.41 -12.26 -1.03
N ALA A 220 13.20 -11.20 -0.90
CA ALA A 220 14.55 -11.27 -0.35
C ALA A 220 14.55 -11.55 1.16
N PHE A 221 13.62 -10.91 1.87
CA PHE A 221 13.40 -11.02 3.31
C PHE A 221 12.01 -10.50 3.68
N ILE A 222 11.60 -10.72 4.93
CA ILE A 222 10.49 -10.05 5.59
C ILE A 222 11.06 -9.01 6.54
N LEU A 223 10.44 -7.84 6.63
CA LEU A 223 10.72 -6.79 7.59
C LEU A 223 9.50 -6.64 8.50
N SER A 224 9.67 -6.89 9.79
CA SER A 224 8.64 -6.75 10.83
C SER A 224 8.97 -5.55 11.72
N SER A 225 8.10 -4.54 11.71
CA SER A 225 8.30 -3.28 12.44
C SER A 225 7.95 -3.35 13.93
N GLY A 226 8.24 -4.46 14.61
CA GLY A 226 8.05 -4.59 16.06
C GLY A 226 6.79 -5.32 16.50
N ASP A 227 6.72 -5.55 17.81
CA ASP A 227 5.66 -6.25 18.52
C ASP A 227 5.43 -7.65 17.94
N GLN A 228 6.46 -8.50 17.96
CA GLN A 228 6.35 -9.86 17.41
C GLN A 228 5.43 -10.73 18.28
N ILE A 229 5.56 -10.60 19.59
CA ILE A 229 4.75 -11.29 20.60
C ILE A 229 4.05 -10.27 21.50
N GLN A 230 3.18 -10.73 22.40
CA GLN A 230 2.38 -9.86 23.26
C GLN A 230 2.96 -9.71 24.68
N THR A 231 3.66 -10.73 25.18
CA THR A 231 4.01 -10.86 26.60
C THR A 231 4.94 -9.76 27.06
N THR A 232 4.45 -8.96 28.00
CA THR A 232 5.20 -7.95 28.76
C THR A 232 5.07 -8.22 30.24
N LYS A 233 5.87 -7.54 31.08
CA LYS A 233 5.71 -7.59 32.54
C LYS A 233 4.30 -7.22 32.96
N LYS A 234 3.65 -6.28 32.25
CA LYS A 234 2.28 -5.84 32.59
C LYS A 234 1.25 -6.96 32.40
N LYS A 235 1.35 -7.73 31.30
CA LYS A 235 0.39 -8.80 30.95
C LYS A 235 0.73 -10.17 31.56
N ALA A 236 2.00 -10.49 31.78
CA ALA A 236 2.43 -11.80 32.26
C ALA A 236 1.96 -12.09 33.70
N PRO A 237 1.47 -13.32 33.99
CA PRO A 237 1.32 -13.80 35.36
C PRO A 237 2.63 -13.63 36.15
N GLY A 238 2.53 -13.21 37.41
CA GLY A 238 3.70 -12.96 38.26
C GLY A 238 4.64 -11.84 37.77
N LYS A 239 4.24 -11.04 36.76
CA LYS A 239 5.02 -9.94 36.19
C LYS A 239 6.36 -10.37 35.58
N LYS A 240 6.47 -11.63 35.11
CA LYS A 240 7.68 -12.19 34.48
C LYS A 240 7.53 -12.21 32.96
N ALA A 241 8.04 -11.19 32.28
CA ALA A 241 8.03 -11.13 30.81
C ALA A 241 8.84 -12.25 30.14
N SER A 242 9.80 -12.84 30.87
CA SER A 242 10.60 -13.96 30.37
C SER A 242 9.73 -15.19 30.08
N ILE A 243 8.60 -15.40 30.76
CA ILE A 243 7.73 -16.56 30.52
C ILE A 243 6.85 -16.27 29.29
N SER A 244 7.38 -16.56 28.11
CA SER A 244 6.81 -16.09 26.84
C SER A 244 6.92 -17.08 25.68
N GLU A 245 7.55 -18.25 25.88
CA GLU A 245 7.93 -19.12 24.76
C GLU A 245 6.75 -19.67 23.97
N ILE A 246 5.59 -19.82 24.59
CA ILE A 246 4.38 -20.19 23.84
C ILE A 246 4.08 -19.20 22.71
N GLU A 247 4.29 -17.90 22.90
CA GLU A 247 4.05 -16.90 21.85
C GLU A 247 5.13 -16.96 20.76
N TYR A 248 6.40 -17.17 21.13
CA TYR A 248 7.47 -17.39 20.15
C TYR A 248 7.27 -18.67 19.34
N THR A 249 6.82 -19.77 19.96
CA THR A 249 6.47 -20.98 19.20
C THR A 249 5.34 -20.74 18.20
N GLY A 250 4.36 -19.91 18.56
CA GLY A 250 3.29 -19.48 17.65
C GLY A 250 3.83 -18.61 16.52
N PHE A 251 4.66 -17.62 16.84
CA PHE A 251 5.27 -16.71 15.87
C PHE A 251 6.14 -17.45 14.84
N LEU A 252 7.06 -18.30 15.31
CA LEU A 252 8.00 -19.05 14.47
C LEU A 252 7.37 -20.25 13.74
N SER A 253 6.14 -20.64 14.09
CA SER A 253 5.44 -21.75 13.44
C SER A 253 5.01 -21.49 12.00
N ALA A 254 5.08 -20.24 11.53
CA ALA A 254 4.76 -19.91 10.15
C ALA A 254 5.79 -20.57 9.20
N ASP A 255 5.30 -21.45 8.33
CA ASP A 255 6.15 -22.34 7.53
C ASP A 255 7.20 -21.57 6.71
N TRP A 256 6.83 -20.41 6.17
CA TRP A 256 7.72 -19.62 5.33
C TRP A 256 8.95 -19.07 6.07
N LEU A 257 8.88 -18.84 7.39
CA LEU A 257 9.98 -18.29 8.19
C LEU A 257 11.22 -19.21 8.23
N LYS A 258 11.07 -20.49 7.91
CA LYS A 258 12.20 -21.42 7.73
C LYS A 258 12.94 -21.20 6.41
N ASN A 259 12.33 -20.53 5.44
CA ASN A 259 12.91 -20.38 4.10
C ASN A 259 13.18 -18.91 3.72
N ILE A 260 12.86 -17.97 4.61
CA ILE A 260 13.08 -16.54 4.38
C ILE A 260 13.64 -15.83 5.62
N PRO A 261 14.64 -14.94 5.47
CA PRO A 261 15.11 -14.13 6.58
C PRO A 261 14.06 -13.12 7.02
N LEU A 262 13.99 -12.88 8.33
CA LEU A 262 13.17 -11.86 8.97
C LEU A 262 14.08 -10.81 9.64
N ALA A 263 13.97 -9.56 9.23
CA ALA A 263 14.49 -8.42 9.98
C ALA A 263 13.41 -7.97 10.97
N SER A 264 13.70 -8.01 12.26
CA SER A 264 12.78 -7.64 13.33
C SER A 264 13.21 -6.33 13.98
N THR A 265 12.30 -5.39 14.12
CA THR A 265 12.44 -4.21 14.98
C THR A 265 11.97 -4.55 16.38
N VAL A 266 12.46 -3.84 17.40
CA VAL A 266 11.96 -3.96 18.78
C VAL A 266 10.76 -3.03 18.93
N GLY A 267 9.61 -3.58 19.33
CA GLY A 267 8.44 -2.80 19.75
C GLY A 267 8.24 -2.73 21.26
N ASN A 268 7.19 -2.04 21.70
CA ASN A 268 6.91 -1.88 23.13
C ASN A 268 6.47 -3.18 23.82
N HIS A 269 5.98 -4.16 23.07
CA HIS A 269 5.68 -5.50 23.58
C HIS A 269 6.88 -6.43 23.62
N ASP A 270 7.98 -6.07 22.95
CA ASP A 270 9.24 -6.80 23.01
C ASP A 270 10.17 -6.22 24.10
N ALA A 271 10.06 -4.91 24.37
CA ALA A 271 11.02 -4.09 25.10
C ALA A 271 11.50 -4.64 26.44
N ASP A 272 10.62 -5.27 27.22
CA ASP A 272 10.94 -5.78 28.56
C ASP A 272 11.17 -7.30 28.60
N ASN A 273 11.19 -7.95 27.43
CA ASN A 273 11.35 -9.39 27.29
C ASN A 273 12.76 -9.78 26.77
N PRO A 274 13.63 -10.35 27.63
CA PRO A 274 14.97 -10.75 27.22
C PRO A 274 15.00 -11.88 26.18
N ASN A 275 13.93 -12.69 26.07
CA ASN A 275 13.87 -13.82 25.12
C ASN A 275 13.91 -13.35 23.66
N TYR A 276 13.57 -12.09 23.38
CA TYR A 276 13.78 -11.47 22.07
C TYR A 276 15.22 -11.69 21.56
N THR A 277 16.20 -11.46 22.44
CA THR A 277 17.62 -11.60 22.07
C THR A 277 18.02 -13.05 21.84
N TYR A 278 17.28 -14.02 22.36
CA TYR A 278 17.55 -15.44 22.17
C TYR A 278 17.00 -15.93 20.82
N HIS A 279 15.86 -15.38 20.38
CA HIS A 279 15.18 -15.76 19.14
C HIS A 279 15.68 -15.04 17.90
N PHE A 280 16.36 -13.90 18.02
CA PHE A 280 16.83 -13.13 16.86
C PHE A 280 18.34 -12.91 16.84
N ASN A 281 18.91 -12.90 15.63
CA ASN A 281 20.34 -12.71 15.39
C ASN A 281 20.58 -11.65 14.28
N PRO A 282 20.24 -10.37 14.52
CA PRO A 282 20.41 -9.32 13.53
C PRO A 282 21.90 -9.00 13.28
N ALA A 283 22.22 -8.56 12.06
CA ALA A 283 23.56 -8.15 11.71
C ALA A 283 23.89 -6.74 12.21
N ASN A 284 25.18 -6.50 12.53
CA ASN A 284 25.70 -5.19 12.94
C ASN A 284 24.94 -4.52 14.11
N MET A 285 24.50 -5.31 15.09
CA MET A 285 23.93 -4.81 16.34
C MET A 285 24.88 -3.81 17.03
N SER A 286 24.35 -2.65 17.38
CA SER A 286 25.04 -1.57 18.08
C SER A 286 24.77 -1.61 19.58
N THR A 287 25.63 -0.96 20.36
CA THR A 287 25.35 -0.60 21.75
C THR A 287 24.57 0.71 21.88
N LEU A 288 24.50 1.51 20.81
CA LEU A 288 23.68 2.72 20.74
C LEU A 288 22.20 2.36 20.57
N GLY A 289 21.30 3.16 21.14
CA GLY A 289 19.86 2.91 21.08
C GLY A 289 19.44 1.73 21.97
N THR A 290 20.33 1.22 22.83
CA THR A 290 19.99 0.07 23.67
C THR A 290 19.11 0.43 24.86
N ASN A 291 18.13 -0.42 25.15
CA ASN A 291 17.36 -0.37 26.39
C ASN A 291 17.90 -1.33 27.47
N ASN A 292 19.08 -1.93 27.25
CA ASN A 292 19.75 -2.93 28.11
C ASN A 292 18.99 -4.27 28.28
N VAL A 293 17.96 -4.54 27.47
CA VAL A 293 17.19 -5.80 27.50
C VAL A 293 17.18 -6.48 26.13
N THR A 294 16.76 -5.78 25.07
CA THR A 294 16.49 -6.37 23.75
C THR A 294 17.56 -6.10 22.69
N GLY A 295 18.63 -5.39 23.05
CA GLY A 295 19.67 -4.92 22.12
C GLY A 295 19.55 -3.44 21.80
N GLY A 296 20.38 -2.93 20.90
CA GLY A 296 20.35 -1.55 20.41
C GLY A 296 19.92 -1.46 18.95
N ASP A 297 20.28 -0.37 18.30
CA ASP A 297 20.05 -0.16 16.88
C ASP A 297 20.91 -1.12 16.05
N TYR A 298 20.44 -1.50 14.86
CA TYR A 298 21.23 -2.33 13.95
C TYR A 298 20.98 -1.98 12.49
N TYR A 299 21.91 -2.39 11.62
CA TYR A 299 21.77 -2.13 10.18
C TYR A 299 22.21 -3.33 9.36
N PHE A 300 21.69 -3.41 8.14
CA PHE A 300 22.20 -4.31 7.12
C PHE A 300 22.06 -3.67 5.74
N THR A 301 22.70 -4.29 4.75
CA THR A 301 22.60 -3.86 3.35
C THR A 301 22.04 -4.98 2.51
N TYR A 302 21.18 -4.62 1.55
CA TYR A 302 20.73 -5.52 0.51
C TYR A 302 20.72 -4.74 -0.80
N GLY A 303 21.61 -5.11 -1.73
CA GLY A 303 21.86 -4.29 -2.92
C GLY A 303 22.35 -2.89 -2.57
N ASP A 304 21.80 -1.90 -3.25
CA ASP A 304 22.13 -0.48 -3.06
C ASP A 304 21.33 0.19 -1.92
N VAL A 305 20.67 -0.61 -1.05
CA VAL A 305 19.83 -0.12 0.05
C VAL A 305 20.50 -0.36 1.40
N LEU A 306 20.55 0.68 2.23
CA LEU A 306 20.89 0.63 3.65
C LEU A 306 19.60 0.63 4.49
N TYR A 307 19.44 -0.41 5.31
CA TYR A 307 18.33 -0.54 6.26
C TYR A 307 18.84 -0.19 7.66
N LEU A 308 18.18 0.76 8.32
CA LEU A 308 18.53 1.29 9.64
C LEU A 308 17.38 1.00 10.60
N ASP A 309 17.54 -0.03 11.43
CA ASP A 309 16.53 -0.44 12.41
C ASP A 309 16.85 0.20 13.77
N LEU A 310 15.91 1.01 14.28
CA LEU A 310 16.10 1.79 15.49
C LEU A 310 15.27 1.22 16.64
N ASN A 311 15.93 0.94 17.75
CA ASN A 311 15.26 0.55 18.99
C ASN A 311 14.79 1.80 19.75
N ALA A 312 13.73 2.43 19.27
CA ALA A 312 13.14 3.63 19.87
C ALA A 312 12.41 3.37 21.21
N GLN A 313 12.53 2.16 21.77
CA GLN A 313 12.26 1.93 23.19
C GLN A 313 13.32 2.58 24.09
N ASN A 314 14.47 2.95 23.53
CA ASN A 314 15.36 3.94 24.10
C ASN A 314 14.91 5.33 23.64
N SER A 315 14.57 6.22 24.58
CA SER A 315 14.17 7.59 24.26
C SER A 315 15.35 8.53 23.96
N ASN A 316 16.61 8.06 24.05
CA ASN A 316 17.79 8.85 23.74
C ASN A 316 18.01 8.98 22.22
N VAL A 317 17.28 9.91 21.60
CA VAL A 317 17.35 10.17 20.15
C VAL A 317 18.74 10.57 19.62
N ALA A 318 19.63 11.10 20.48
CA ALA A 318 20.99 11.46 20.09
C ALA A 318 21.87 10.21 19.83
N GLU A 319 21.59 9.10 20.51
CA GLU A 319 22.24 7.82 20.22
C GLU A 319 21.81 7.29 18.86
N HIS A 320 20.51 7.39 18.53
CA HIS A 320 19.99 7.02 17.22
C HIS A 320 20.61 7.86 16.10
N GLU A 321 20.73 9.18 16.29
CA GLU A 321 21.43 10.05 15.35
C GLU A 321 22.89 9.60 15.13
N THR A 322 23.61 9.36 16.22
CA THR A 322 25.00 8.90 16.16
C THR A 322 25.12 7.58 15.41
N PHE A 323 24.20 6.65 15.67
CA PHE A 323 24.12 5.38 14.97
C PHE A 323 23.87 5.57 13.47
N ILE A 324 22.88 6.39 13.09
CA ILE A 324 22.55 6.69 11.69
C ILE A 324 23.77 7.23 10.95
N LYS A 325 24.45 8.23 11.53
CA LYS A 325 25.67 8.83 10.95
C LYS A 325 26.77 7.79 10.76
N GLN A 326 26.99 6.92 11.75
CA GLN A 326 27.99 5.86 11.67
C GLN A 326 27.65 4.79 10.63
N ALA A 327 26.40 4.35 10.55
CA ALA A 327 25.95 3.36 9.58
C ALA A 327 26.05 3.90 8.15
N ILE A 328 25.69 5.17 7.92
CA ILE A 328 25.81 5.83 6.61
C ILE A 328 27.28 5.99 6.22
N ALA A 329 28.14 6.45 7.14
CA ALA A 329 29.57 6.59 6.89
C ALA A 329 30.24 5.25 6.50
N LYS A 330 29.76 4.13 7.04
CA LYS A 330 30.22 2.78 6.70
C LYS A 330 29.68 2.26 5.36
N ASN A 331 28.64 2.88 4.81
CA ASN A 331 27.97 2.46 3.58
C ASN A 331 27.75 3.64 2.61
N PRO A 332 28.83 4.36 2.19
CA PRO A 332 28.72 5.58 1.41
C PRO A 332 28.17 5.36 -0.02
N SER A 333 28.15 4.12 -0.50
CA SER A 333 27.60 3.75 -1.81
C SER A 333 26.10 3.46 -1.80
N ALA A 334 25.45 3.44 -0.63
CA ALA A 334 24.02 3.20 -0.54
C ALA A 334 23.25 4.33 -1.25
N LYS A 335 22.45 3.97 -2.26
CA LYS A 335 21.60 4.91 -3.01
C LYS A 335 20.30 5.20 -2.29
N TRP A 336 19.80 4.18 -1.60
CA TRP A 336 18.56 4.22 -0.84
C TRP A 336 18.85 4.03 0.64
N LYS A 337 18.17 4.80 1.48
CA LYS A 337 18.23 4.63 2.93
C LYS A 337 16.83 4.52 3.49
N ILE A 338 16.57 3.42 4.19
CA ILE A 338 15.28 3.11 4.81
C ILE A 338 15.49 3.00 6.31
N ALA A 339 14.78 3.83 7.08
CA ALA A 339 14.76 3.71 8.53
C ALA A 339 13.52 2.96 8.99
N ILE A 340 13.65 2.22 10.08
CA ILE A 340 12.57 1.48 10.71
C ILE A 340 12.50 1.90 12.17
N VAL A 341 11.32 2.28 12.62
CA VAL A 341 11.02 2.66 14.01
C VAL A 341 9.67 2.05 14.35
N HIS A 342 9.53 1.43 15.52
CA HIS A 342 8.26 0.78 15.85
C HIS A 342 7.10 1.80 15.98
N GLN A 343 7.31 2.89 16.72
CA GLN A 343 6.31 3.92 17.00
C GLN A 343 5.77 4.57 15.72
N ASP A 344 4.46 4.79 15.69
CA ASP A 344 3.79 5.40 14.54
C ASP A 344 3.94 6.92 14.48
N ILE A 345 5.16 7.38 14.22
CA ILE A 345 5.50 8.80 14.24
C ILE A 345 4.78 9.63 13.17
N TYR A 346 4.08 9.08 12.17
CA TYR A 346 3.29 9.85 11.20
C TYR A 346 1.98 9.14 10.82
N GLY A 347 1.36 8.55 11.84
CA GLY A 347 0.19 7.69 11.72
C GLY A 347 -1.15 8.34 11.50
N SER A 348 -2.20 7.52 11.59
CA SER A 348 -3.59 7.99 11.52
C SER A 348 -4.58 7.13 12.32
N ALA A 349 -4.11 6.41 13.34
CA ALA A 349 -4.95 5.72 14.32
C ALA A 349 -4.67 6.25 15.74
N GLU A 350 -5.20 5.55 16.74
CA GLU A 350 -5.36 6.02 18.12
C GLU A 350 -4.08 6.61 18.74
N HIS A 351 -2.90 6.02 18.50
CA HIS A 351 -1.66 6.47 19.14
C HIS A 351 -0.91 7.55 18.33
N SER A 352 -1.18 7.69 17.03
CA SER A 352 -0.43 8.59 16.13
C SER A 352 -0.28 10.06 16.55
N ASN A 353 -1.22 10.58 17.34
CA ASN A 353 -1.21 11.97 17.81
C ASN A 353 -0.95 12.09 19.32
N GLU A 354 -0.62 10.99 20.02
CA GLU A 354 -0.25 11.08 21.42
C GLU A 354 0.98 12.01 21.59
N PRO A 355 1.01 12.88 22.61
CA PRO A 355 2.13 13.79 22.83
C PRO A 355 3.51 13.13 22.82
N ASP A 356 3.65 11.94 23.40
CA ASP A 356 4.93 11.21 23.39
C ASP A 356 5.36 10.80 21.97
N ILE A 357 4.40 10.41 21.12
CA ILE A 357 4.65 9.98 19.74
C ILE A 357 4.98 11.20 18.86
N THR A 358 4.27 12.31 19.04
CA THR A 358 4.56 13.56 18.32
C THR A 358 5.88 14.18 18.78
N ASN A 359 6.22 14.11 20.06
CA ASN A 359 7.54 14.52 20.57
C ASN A 359 8.66 13.69 19.93
N LEU A 360 8.50 12.36 19.88
CA LEU A 360 9.48 11.47 19.24
C LEU A 360 9.62 11.79 17.74
N ARG A 361 8.52 12.06 17.04
CA ARG A 361 8.51 12.51 15.63
C ARG A 361 9.43 13.72 15.46
N TYR A 362 9.18 14.81 16.18
CA TYR A 362 9.93 16.06 15.98
C TYR A 362 11.39 15.97 16.42
N GLN A 363 11.72 15.01 17.28
CA GLN A 363 13.10 14.71 17.65
C GLN A 363 13.85 13.89 16.59
N LEU A 364 13.21 12.91 15.95
CA LEU A 364 13.87 12.02 14.97
C LEU A 364 13.88 12.58 13.55
N VAL A 365 12.82 13.27 13.13
CA VAL A 365 12.65 13.75 11.75
C VAL A 365 13.82 14.62 11.28
N PRO A 366 14.34 15.59 12.07
CA PRO A 366 15.51 16.37 11.65
C PRO A 366 16.72 15.50 11.31
N TYR A 367 16.96 14.43 12.08
CA TYR A 367 18.07 13.52 11.82
C TYR A 367 17.82 12.66 10.57
N PHE A 368 16.58 12.26 10.31
CA PHE A 368 16.25 11.56 9.06
C PHE A 368 16.45 12.46 7.84
N GLU A 369 16.04 13.72 7.92
CA GLU A 369 16.19 14.70 6.84
C GLU A 369 17.65 15.05 6.58
N GLU A 370 18.44 15.36 7.62
CA GLU A 370 19.87 15.69 7.50
C GLU A 370 20.66 14.55 6.84
N ASN A 371 20.28 13.30 7.13
CA ASN A 371 20.98 12.11 6.65
C ASN A 371 20.42 11.55 5.34
N GLY A 372 19.41 12.20 4.75
CA GLY A 372 18.81 11.83 3.47
C GLY A 372 18.22 10.43 3.48
N ILE A 373 17.37 10.16 4.48
CA ILE A 373 16.48 8.99 4.52
C ILE A 373 15.40 9.16 3.47
N ASP A 374 15.10 8.11 2.70
CA ASP A 374 14.09 8.15 1.62
C ASP A 374 12.71 7.69 2.12
N LEU A 375 12.71 6.70 3.01
CA LEU A 375 11.52 6.01 3.50
C LEU A 375 11.69 5.65 4.97
N VAL A 376 10.63 5.87 5.75
CA VAL A 376 10.52 5.42 7.14
C VAL A 376 9.33 4.45 7.24
N LEU A 377 9.56 3.32 7.91
CA LEU A 377 8.57 2.26 8.12
C LEU A 377 8.26 2.11 9.62
N SER A 378 6.98 2.02 9.98
CA SER A 378 6.49 1.91 11.38
C SER A 378 5.40 0.87 11.62
N GLY A 379 5.13 0.51 12.87
CA GLY A 379 4.03 -0.37 13.29
C GLY A 379 3.14 0.34 14.29
N HIS A 380 2.87 -0.30 15.43
CA HIS A 380 2.29 0.25 16.65
C HIS A 380 0.80 0.61 16.60
N ASP A 381 0.34 1.25 15.53
CA ASP A 381 -1.03 1.77 15.39
C ASP A 381 -2.02 0.73 14.84
N HIS A 382 -1.56 -0.48 14.52
CA HIS A 382 -2.38 -1.61 14.06
C HIS A 382 -3.31 -1.29 12.87
N ALA A 383 -3.12 -0.15 12.21
CA ALA A 383 -3.86 0.36 11.08
C ALA A 383 -2.88 0.81 10.00
N TYR A 384 -3.26 0.63 8.74
CA TYR A 384 -2.39 1.04 7.65
C TYR A 384 -2.47 2.55 7.44
N SER A 385 -1.32 3.20 7.27
CA SER A 385 -1.24 4.60 6.89
C SER A 385 -0.05 4.84 5.94
N ARG A 386 -0.20 5.80 5.03
CA ARG A 386 0.88 6.31 4.18
C ARG A 386 0.76 7.82 4.02
N THR A 387 1.87 8.51 4.23
CA THR A 387 1.94 9.96 4.09
C THR A 387 2.10 10.40 2.63
N LYS A 388 1.94 11.70 2.40
CA LYS A 388 2.59 12.41 1.30
C LYS A 388 4.10 12.48 1.55
N ILE A 389 4.89 13.02 0.62
CA ILE A 389 6.30 13.33 0.90
C ILE A 389 6.36 14.54 1.82
N LEU A 390 7.08 14.41 2.95
CA LEU A 390 7.17 15.43 3.99
C LEU A 390 8.61 15.96 4.13
N LYS A 391 8.74 17.24 4.47
CA LYS A 391 10.01 17.90 4.83
C LYS A 391 9.75 19.11 5.73
N GLY A 392 10.47 19.23 6.84
CA GLY A 392 10.41 20.40 7.72
C GLY A 392 9.26 20.39 8.72
N GLY A 393 8.89 19.21 9.24
CA GLY A 393 7.91 19.07 10.33
C GLY A 393 8.42 19.71 11.63
N HIS A 394 7.54 20.39 12.36
CA HIS A 394 7.87 21.05 13.63
C HIS A 394 6.62 21.15 14.52
N SER A 395 6.77 20.93 15.83
CA SER A 395 5.73 21.34 16.80
C SER A 395 5.98 22.75 17.29
N SER A 396 4.91 23.45 17.66
CA SER A 396 4.96 24.67 18.47
C SER A 396 4.33 24.53 19.85
N ASP A 397 3.62 23.43 20.12
CA ASP A 397 2.71 23.33 21.27
C ASP A 397 2.97 22.05 22.07
N ASP A 398 3.07 22.22 23.39
CA ASP A 398 3.04 21.13 24.36
C ASP A 398 1.60 20.83 24.76
N TYR A 399 1.28 19.55 24.95
CA TYR A 399 -0.03 19.09 25.40
C TYR A 399 0.12 17.92 26.37
N ASP A 400 -0.71 17.89 27.41
CA ASP A 400 -0.64 16.86 28.44
C ASP A 400 -1.17 15.51 27.91
N GLN A 401 -0.44 14.43 28.21
CA GLN A 401 -0.75 13.10 27.68
C GLN A 401 -2.06 12.52 28.24
N ASP A 402 -2.38 12.80 29.51
CA ASP A 402 -3.59 12.27 30.14
C ASP A 402 -4.81 13.06 29.67
N ASP A 403 -4.72 14.39 29.59
CA ASP A 403 -5.76 15.20 28.96
C ASP A 403 -6.00 14.82 27.48
N PHE A 404 -4.96 14.39 26.76
CA PHE A 404 -5.11 13.93 25.37
C PHE A 404 -5.93 12.65 25.29
N LYS A 405 -5.65 11.67 26.15
CA LYS A 405 -6.35 10.39 26.18
C LYS A 405 -7.83 10.58 26.47
N ASP A 406 -8.16 11.39 27.47
CA ASP A 406 -9.55 11.69 27.85
C ASP A 406 -10.34 12.33 26.69
N GLU A 407 -9.75 13.32 26.00
CA GLU A 407 -10.41 13.99 24.88
C GLU A 407 -10.47 13.12 23.62
N LEU A 408 -9.44 12.30 23.35
CA LEU A 408 -9.45 11.35 22.24
C LEU A 408 -10.53 10.29 22.44
N GLU A 409 -10.64 9.69 23.63
CA GLU A 409 -11.67 8.70 23.95
C GLU A 409 -13.06 9.29 23.71
N LYS A 410 -13.32 10.49 24.24
CA LYS A 410 -14.56 11.24 24.02
C LYS A 410 -14.84 11.50 22.54
N ASP A 411 -13.82 11.85 21.75
CA ASP A 411 -13.95 12.18 20.33
C ASP A 411 -14.20 10.96 19.43
N LEU A 412 -13.64 9.81 19.83
CA LEU A 412 -13.78 8.50 19.17
C LEU A 412 -15.01 7.70 19.60
N ASP A 413 -15.57 7.97 20.79
CA ASP A 413 -16.62 7.14 21.40
C ASP A 413 -17.84 6.96 20.47
N ALA A 414 -18.02 5.73 20.00
CA ALA A 414 -19.15 5.34 19.16
C ALA A 414 -20.40 4.94 19.95
N GLY A 415 -20.32 4.89 21.29
CA GLY A 415 -21.29 4.24 22.15
C GLY A 415 -21.55 2.77 21.75
N ASP A 416 -22.76 2.28 22.01
CA ASP A 416 -23.17 0.89 21.69
C ASP A 416 -23.37 0.62 20.17
N GLN A 417 -22.84 1.45 19.27
CA GLN A 417 -23.05 1.31 17.82
C GLN A 417 -21.78 0.77 17.12
N PRO A 418 -21.59 -0.56 17.02
CA PRO A 418 -20.37 -1.16 16.47
C PRO A 418 -20.14 -0.93 14.96
N ALA A 419 -21.11 -0.33 14.26
CA ALA A 419 -21.04 -0.11 12.81
C ALA A 419 -20.11 1.04 12.38
N THR A 420 -19.50 1.77 13.32
CA THR A 420 -18.65 2.94 13.07
C THR A 420 -17.13 2.67 13.18
N ARG A 421 -16.67 1.44 13.40
CA ARG A 421 -15.22 1.12 13.53
C ARG A 421 -14.36 1.53 12.32
N THR A 422 -14.99 1.69 11.16
CA THR A 422 -14.31 2.17 9.93
C THR A 422 -14.56 3.65 9.63
N VAL A 423 -15.42 4.33 10.42
CA VAL A 423 -15.78 5.75 10.29
C VAL A 423 -15.96 6.35 11.69
N ALA A 424 -14.89 6.93 12.22
CA ALA A 424 -14.91 7.56 13.53
C ALA A 424 -15.94 8.72 13.62
N PRO A 425 -16.65 8.85 14.76
CA PRO A 425 -17.85 9.68 14.89
C PRO A 425 -17.59 11.20 14.96
N GLU A 426 -16.35 11.61 15.28
CA GLU A 426 -15.91 13.02 15.42
C GLU A 426 -16.81 13.76 16.41
N ASN A 427 -16.88 13.30 17.66
CA ASN A 427 -17.83 13.84 18.64
C ASN A 427 -17.52 15.29 19.05
N ILE A 428 -16.25 15.66 19.13
CA ILE A 428 -15.81 17.02 19.43
C ILE A 428 -15.96 17.89 18.18
N LYS A 429 -16.69 19.01 18.26
CA LYS A 429 -16.96 19.86 17.08
C LYS A 429 -16.01 21.06 17.03
N GLU A 430 -15.63 21.47 15.81
CA GLU A 430 -14.79 22.65 15.60
C GLU A 430 -15.35 23.93 16.24
N ASP A 431 -16.67 24.03 16.39
CA ASP A 431 -17.37 25.15 17.03
C ASP A 431 -17.69 24.92 18.52
N SER A 432 -17.06 23.94 19.17
CA SER A 432 -17.22 23.71 20.61
C SER A 432 -16.80 24.94 21.42
N THR A 433 -17.51 25.23 22.51
CA THR A 433 -17.13 26.30 23.45
C THR A 433 -16.46 25.77 24.71
N ASP A 434 -16.28 24.46 24.82
CA ASP A 434 -15.59 23.85 25.96
C ASP A 434 -14.08 24.15 25.87
N PRO A 435 -13.44 24.66 26.94
CA PRO A 435 -12.00 24.95 26.93
C PRO A 435 -11.10 23.75 26.64
N LYS A 436 -11.46 22.54 27.11
CA LYS A 436 -10.68 21.31 26.86
C LYS A 436 -10.78 20.89 25.40
N ASP A 437 -11.98 20.93 24.82
CA ASP A 437 -12.19 20.68 23.38
C ASP A 437 -11.32 21.62 22.52
N GLN A 438 -11.31 22.91 22.87
CA GLN A 438 -10.55 23.92 22.12
C GLN A 438 -9.05 23.71 22.24
N ALA A 439 -8.55 23.32 23.42
CA ALA A 439 -7.14 23.00 23.62
C ALA A 439 -6.74 21.76 22.79
N TYR A 440 -7.53 20.68 22.86
CA TYR A 440 -7.33 19.46 22.08
C TYR A 440 -7.34 19.73 20.57
N LEU A 441 -8.34 20.47 20.05
CA LEU A 441 -8.42 20.82 18.64
C LEU A 441 -7.26 21.71 18.18
N THR A 442 -6.77 22.59 19.06
CA THR A 442 -5.60 23.44 18.78
C THR A 442 -4.34 22.59 18.67
N TYR A 443 -4.11 21.69 19.63
CA TYR A 443 -3.02 20.73 19.59
C TYR A 443 -3.06 19.84 18.34
N LEU A 444 -4.22 19.26 18.00
CA LEU A 444 -4.35 18.46 16.78
C LEU A 444 -3.94 19.28 15.54
N LYS A 445 -4.38 20.53 15.46
CA LYS A 445 -4.04 21.39 14.32
C LYS A 445 -2.54 21.66 14.22
N SER A 446 -1.84 21.85 15.35
CA SER A 446 -0.39 22.09 15.32
C SER A 446 0.40 20.84 14.94
N VAL A 447 -0.08 19.63 15.25
CA VAL A 447 0.60 18.37 14.89
C VAL A 447 0.16 17.75 13.56
N PHE A 448 -0.70 18.43 12.79
CA PHE A 448 -1.12 18.00 11.45
C PHE A 448 -0.14 18.40 10.34
N ASP A 449 0.94 19.12 10.70
CA ASP A 449 2.14 19.34 9.87
C ASP A 449 1.83 19.79 8.44
N GLU A 450 0.90 20.74 8.27
CA GLU A 450 0.48 21.18 6.93
C GLU A 450 1.64 21.77 6.11
N ASP A 451 2.55 22.47 6.79
CA ASP A 451 3.72 23.10 6.18
C ASP A 451 4.82 22.09 5.80
N ALA A 452 4.81 20.90 6.40
CA ALA A 452 5.75 19.84 6.06
C ALA A 452 5.44 19.20 4.70
N ILE A 453 4.22 19.36 4.18
CA ILE A 453 3.77 18.68 2.96
C ILE A 453 4.44 19.29 1.74
N GLN A 454 5.22 18.49 1.02
CA GLN A 454 5.81 18.95 -0.22
C GLN A 454 4.77 19.06 -1.34
N ASN A 455 4.85 20.16 -2.09
CA ASN A 455 4.00 20.46 -3.23
C ASN A 455 4.36 19.60 -4.46
N ILE A 456 4.02 18.31 -4.40
CA ILE A 456 4.11 17.38 -5.53
C ILE A 456 2.70 17.21 -6.11
N ASP A 457 2.54 17.09 -7.44
CA ASP A 457 1.20 16.92 -8.03
C ASP A 457 0.49 15.71 -7.42
N ALA A 458 -0.57 15.97 -6.65
CA ALA A 458 -1.38 15.00 -5.91
C ALA A 458 -2.09 13.94 -6.79
N LYS A 459 -1.83 13.91 -8.10
CA LYS A 459 -2.30 12.88 -9.02
C LYS A 459 -1.22 11.89 -9.47
N SER A 460 0.06 12.17 -9.20
CA SER A 460 1.15 11.28 -9.56
C SER A 460 1.27 10.17 -8.52
N ASP A 461 1.32 8.92 -8.98
CA ASP A 461 1.70 7.75 -8.19
C ASP A 461 3.22 7.53 -8.17
N THR A 462 3.98 8.45 -8.78
CA THR A 462 5.45 8.45 -8.79
C THR A 462 5.99 9.85 -8.46
N VAL A 463 6.93 9.92 -7.53
CA VAL A 463 7.77 11.10 -7.29
C VAL A 463 9.20 10.81 -7.71
N ILE A 464 9.86 11.77 -8.35
CA ILE A 464 11.22 11.68 -8.85
C ILE A 464 12.10 12.61 -8.01
N ASN A 465 13.14 12.03 -7.40
CA ASN A 465 14.13 12.68 -6.57
C ASN A 465 13.49 13.61 -5.53
N PRO A 466 12.61 13.08 -4.64
CA PRO A 466 12.00 13.91 -3.62
C PRO A 466 13.04 14.48 -2.67
N ASP A 467 12.77 15.67 -2.18
CA ASP A 467 13.64 16.38 -1.26
C ASP A 467 13.43 15.97 0.21
N GLY A 468 12.41 15.14 0.46
CA GLY A 468 11.98 14.71 1.79
C GLY A 468 11.45 13.28 1.76
N ILE A 469 10.73 12.90 2.81
CA ILE A 469 10.60 11.52 3.26
C ILE A 469 9.16 11.04 3.12
N MET A 470 8.99 9.78 2.72
CA MET A 470 7.71 9.09 2.84
C MET A 470 7.68 8.27 4.13
N TYR A 471 6.58 8.31 4.87
CA TYR A 471 6.35 7.48 6.04
C TYR A 471 5.21 6.50 5.74
N VAL A 472 5.38 5.26 6.18
CA VAL A 472 4.38 4.20 6.02
C VAL A 472 4.26 3.44 7.33
N THR A 473 3.03 3.30 7.81
CA THR A 473 2.67 2.47 8.95
C THR A 473 2.04 1.19 8.46
N ALA A 474 2.52 0.04 8.93
CA ALA A 474 1.86 -1.24 8.71
C ALA A 474 0.70 -1.42 9.69
N GLY A 475 -0.38 -2.09 9.24
CA GLY A 475 -1.41 -2.57 10.15
C GLY A 475 -1.04 -3.93 10.77
N SER A 476 -1.90 -4.46 11.63
CA SER A 476 -1.68 -5.80 12.21
C SER A 476 -1.62 -6.87 11.13
N SER A 477 -0.62 -7.75 11.22
CA SER A 477 -0.35 -8.80 10.23
C SER A 477 -0.86 -10.19 10.63
N SER A 478 -1.13 -10.41 11.92
CA SER A 478 -1.84 -11.59 12.44
C SER A 478 -3.33 -11.34 12.63
N GLY A 479 -3.72 -10.07 12.76
CA GLY A 479 -5.07 -9.68 13.18
C GLY A 479 -5.36 -9.98 14.64
N SER A 480 -4.33 -10.05 15.49
CA SER A 480 -4.47 -10.28 16.94
C SER A 480 -5.12 -9.09 17.66
N LYS A 481 -5.05 -7.90 17.07
CA LYS A 481 -5.70 -6.66 17.54
C LYS A 481 -5.72 -5.60 16.43
N TYR A 482 -6.72 -4.72 16.45
CA TYR A 482 -6.83 -3.54 15.58
C TYR A 482 -7.14 -2.29 16.40
N TYR A 483 -6.77 -1.12 15.87
CA TYR A 483 -7.18 0.19 16.37
C TYR A 483 -8.02 0.93 15.33
N ASP A 484 -8.92 1.76 15.82
CA ASP A 484 -9.79 2.59 15.00
C ASP A 484 -9.00 3.78 14.41
N LEU A 485 -9.42 4.23 13.22
CA LEU A 485 -8.84 5.43 12.62
C LEU A 485 -9.33 6.67 13.38
N VAL A 486 -8.43 7.64 13.63
CA VAL A 486 -8.83 8.89 14.30
C VAL A 486 -9.85 9.68 13.48
N PRO A 487 -10.78 10.43 14.11
CA PRO A 487 -11.89 11.07 13.40
C PRO A 487 -11.41 12.06 12.34
N ARG A 488 -10.44 12.89 12.70
CA ARG A 488 -9.85 13.90 11.82
C ARG A 488 -8.60 13.33 11.16
N GLN A 489 -8.66 13.14 9.85
CA GLN A 489 -7.49 12.73 9.08
C GLN A 489 -6.48 13.87 9.05
N GLN A 490 -5.24 13.57 9.42
CA GLN A 490 -4.13 14.51 9.39
C GLN A 490 -3.81 14.96 7.97
N SER A 491 -3.40 16.22 7.81
CA SER A 491 -3.19 16.83 6.48
C SER A 491 -2.10 16.15 5.67
N TYR A 492 -1.10 15.55 6.33
CA TYR A 492 -0.01 14.80 5.70
C TYR A 492 -0.41 13.40 5.20
N ILE A 493 -1.52 12.81 5.64
CA ILE A 493 -1.93 11.45 5.26
C ILE A 493 -2.44 11.43 3.82
N ALA A 494 -1.79 10.65 2.97
CA ALA A 494 -2.22 10.40 1.60
C ALA A 494 -3.26 9.27 1.52
N ASN A 495 -3.09 8.22 2.31
CA ASN A 495 -4.05 7.12 2.44
C ASN A 495 -3.99 6.51 3.85
N ARG A 496 -5.13 6.08 4.38
CA ARG A 496 -5.25 5.33 5.62
C ARG A 496 -6.33 4.27 5.50
N TRP A 497 -6.17 3.15 6.20
CA TRP A 497 -7.08 2.01 6.05
C TRP A 497 -7.10 1.12 7.29
N GLN A 498 -8.31 0.80 7.75
CA GLN A 498 -8.61 -0.22 8.75
C GLN A 498 -9.98 -0.82 8.44
N GLU A 499 -10.07 -2.13 8.29
CA GLU A 499 -11.34 -2.88 8.21
C GLU A 499 -11.27 -4.20 9.02
N ASP A 500 -10.42 -4.25 10.04
CA ASP A 500 -10.21 -5.43 10.90
C ASP A 500 -9.78 -6.69 10.12
N VAL A 501 -8.96 -6.49 9.08
CA VAL A 501 -8.35 -7.58 8.29
C VAL A 501 -6.85 -7.44 8.33
N PRO A 502 -6.09 -8.55 8.47
CA PRO A 502 -4.66 -8.45 8.51
C PRO A 502 -4.11 -7.90 7.19
N THR A 503 -3.03 -7.14 7.27
CA THR A 503 -2.41 -6.51 6.08
C THR A 503 -0.95 -6.90 5.93
N TYR A 504 -0.46 -6.78 4.70
CA TYR A 504 0.96 -6.85 4.40
C TYR A 504 1.29 -5.95 3.20
N SER A 505 2.53 -5.50 3.15
CA SER A 505 3.07 -4.73 2.04
C SER A 505 4.13 -5.53 1.29
N VAL A 506 4.19 -5.33 -0.02
CA VAL A 506 5.30 -5.76 -0.88
C VAL A 506 6.00 -4.50 -1.38
N ILE A 507 7.26 -4.33 -0.98
CA ILE A 507 8.10 -3.21 -1.41
C ILE A 507 9.12 -3.75 -2.40
N SER A 508 9.06 -3.27 -3.64
CA SER A 508 9.98 -3.64 -4.70
C SER A 508 11.04 -2.55 -4.87
N VAL A 509 12.30 -2.95 -5.01
CA VAL A 509 13.45 -2.05 -5.13
C VAL A 509 14.27 -2.46 -6.35
N ASN A 510 14.73 -1.47 -7.11
CA ASN A 510 15.77 -1.61 -8.12
C ASN A 510 16.74 -0.41 -8.07
N ASP A 511 17.61 -0.30 -9.07
CA ASP A 511 18.65 0.73 -9.14
C ASP A 511 18.11 2.17 -9.26
N ASP A 512 16.86 2.34 -9.67
CA ASP A 512 16.23 3.65 -9.89
C ASP A 512 14.99 3.89 -9.02
N ALA A 513 14.30 2.87 -8.52
CA ALA A 513 13.00 3.05 -7.90
C ALA A 513 12.71 2.11 -6.72
N LEU A 514 11.93 2.63 -5.78
CA LEU A 514 11.23 1.91 -4.72
C LEU A 514 9.72 2.03 -4.95
N THR A 515 9.00 0.90 -4.99
CA THR A 515 7.54 0.88 -5.17
C THR A 515 6.88 0.09 -4.04
N ILE A 516 5.89 0.70 -3.37
CA ILE A 516 5.09 0.04 -2.34
C ILE A 516 3.72 -0.38 -2.85
N ASN A 517 3.31 -1.59 -2.46
CA ASN A 517 1.97 -2.11 -2.68
C ASN A 517 1.48 -2.76 -1.39
N THR A 518 0.32 -2.33 -0.88
CA THR A 518 -0.24 -2.87 0.37
C THR A 518 -1.55 -3.58 0.10
N TYR A 519 -1.73 -4.72 0.76
CA TYR A 519 -2.80 -5.68 0.52
C TYR A 519 -3.49 -6.08 1.82
N ARG A 520 -4.79 -6.33 1.74
CA ARG A 520 -5.53 -7.10 2.74
C ARG A 520 -5.30 -8.60 2.51
N SER A 521 -5.11 -9.37 3.59
CA SER A 521 -4.68 -10.77 3.50
C SER A 521 -5.79 -11.71 3.02
N ASP A 522 -7.05 -11.45 3.33
CA ASP A 522 -8.17 -12.32 2.98
C ASP A 522 -8.39 -12.49 1.45
N THR A 523 -8.11 -11.45 0.66
CA THR A 523 -8.45 -11.36 -0.77
C THR A 523 -7.29 -10.96 -1.67
N ASN A 524 -6.18 -10.47 -1.10
CA ASN A 524 -5.06 -9.85 -1.82
C ASN A 524 -5.48 -8.67 -2.71
N GLU A 525 -6.59 -8.00 -2.36
CA GLU A 525 -6.93 -6.72 -2.96
C GLU A 525 -6.02 -5.62 -2.40
N LYS A 526 -5.58 -4.71 -3.28
CA LYS A 526 -4.82 -3.55 -2.84
C LYS A 526 -5.70 -2.61 -2.04
N ILE A 527 -5.22 -2.17 -0.87
CA ILE A 527 -5.90 -1.18 -0.02
C ILE A 527 -5.43 0.25 -0.28
N ASP A 528 -4.34 0.40 -1.05
CA ASP A 528 -3.79 1.67 -1.51
C ASP A 528 -3.43 1.60 -3.00
N THR A 529 -3.35 2.75 -3.64
CA THR A 529 -2.64 2.90 -4.91
C THR A 529 -1.17 2.52 -4.74
N SER A 530 -0.61 1.87 -5.75
CA SER A 530 0.85 1.73 -5.83
C SER A 530 1.50 3.10 -5.80
N PHE A 531 2.52 3.28 -4.97
CA PHE A 531 3.28 4.52 -4.91
C PHE A 531 4.76 4.25 -5.13
N THR A 532 5.42 5.10 -5.92
CA THR A 532 6.81 4.93 -6.34
C THR A 532 7.64 6.16 -5.99
N ILE A 533 8.79 5.95 -5.36
CA ILE A 533 9.87 6.93 -5.30
C ILE A 533 10.92 6.50 -6.33
N SER A 534 11.31 7.39 -7.22
CA SER A 534 12.34 7.13 -8.25
C SER A 534 13.48 8.15 -8.14
N LYS A 535 14.69 7.77 -8.55
CA LYS A 535 15.84 8.67 -8.71
C LYS A 535 15.90 9.29 -10.12
N GLY A 536 14.97 8.94 -11.02
CA GLY A 536 14.73 9.59 -12.31
C GLY A 536 15.70 9.22 -13.43
N LYS A 537 16.51 8.17 -13.27
CA LYS A 537 17.57 7.78 -14.21
C LYS A 537 17.05 7.56 -15.63
N GLU A 538 15.95 6.84 -15.77
CA GLU A 538 15.33 6.58 -17.09
C GLU A 538 14.71 7.84 -17.68
N ASP A 539 14.02 8.64 -16.86
CA ASP A 539 13.37 9.88 -17.28
C ASP A 539 14.38 10.92 -17.78
N VAL A 540 15.52 11.06 -17.07
CA VAL A 540 16.65 11.91 -17.46
C VAL A 540 17.28 11.42 -18.76
N ALA A 541 17.53 10.11 -18.90
CA ALA A 541 18.13 9.56 -20.12
C ALA A 541 17.24 9.79 -21.35
N GLN A 542 15.92 9.65 -21.21
CA GLN A 542 14.97 9.92 -22.29
C GLN A 542 14.94 11.41 -22.67
N LEU A 543 14.95 12.30 -21.67
CA LEU A 543 15.00 13.74 -21.90
C LEU A 543 16.30 14.16 -22.60
N GLN A 544 17.44 13.63 -22.17
CA GLN A 544 18.74 13.92 -22.77
C GLN A 544 18.80 13.47 -24.24
N SER A 545 18.29 12.28 -24.56
CA SER A 545 18.20 11.82 -25.95
C SER A 545 17.35 12.75 -26.82
N THR A 546 16.26 13.29 -26.28
CA THR A 546 15.41 14.27 -26.98
C THR A 546 16.17 15.58 -27.21
N ILE A 547 16.86 16.07 -26.19
CA ILE A 547 17.71 17.27 -26.26
C ILE A 547 18.81 17.10 -27.30
N ASP A 548 19.53 15.98 -27.32
CA ASP A 548 20.63 15.72 -28.25
C ASP A 548 20.13 15.71 -29.71
N ASN A 549 18.98 15.09 -29.95
CA ASN A 549 18.36 15.05 -31.28
C ASN A 549 17.83 16.40 -31.75
N ALA A 550 17.42 17.27 -30.82
CA ALA A 550 16.95 18.60 -31.13
C ALA A 550 18.12 19.59 -31.31
N SER A 551 19.18 19.44 -30.52
CA SER A 551 20.37 20.30 -30.56
C SER A 551 21.10 20.25 -31.91
N LYS A 552 21.03 19.11 -32.62
CA LYS A 552 21.57 18.97 -33.99
C LYS A 552 20.95 19.94 -35.00
N GLU A 553 19.74 20.41 -34.77
CA GLU A 553 19.06 21.36 -35.68
C GLU A 553 19.51 22.81 -35.46
N LEU A 554 20.20 23.11 -34.34
CA LEU A 554 20.61 24.47 -34.00
C LEU A 554 21.63 25.08 -34.97
N THR A 555 22.35 24.23 -35.73
CA THR A 555 23.28 24.64 -36.78
C THR A 555 22.63 24.63 -38.18
N GLY A 556 21.32 24.38 -38.28
CA GLY A 556 20.59 24.30 -39.53
C GLY A 556 20.22 25.67 -40.12
N ASP A 557 19.84 25.67 -41.39
CA ASP A 557 19.44 26.87 -42.12
C ASP A 557 17.97 27.26 -41.82
N TYR A 558 17.76 27.80 -40.62
CA TYR A 558 16.45 28.21 -40.10
C TYR A 558 16.43 29.69 -39.67
N THR A 559 15.24 30.26 -39.49
CA THR A 559 15.09 31.64 -39.02
C THR A 559 15.61 31.79 -37.59
N LYS A 560 16.19 32.96 -37.28
CA LYS A 560 16.75 33.27 -35.95
C LYS A 560 15.73 33.07 -34.83
N ASP A 561 14.48 33.48 -35.05
CA ASP A 561 13.43 33.39 -34.04
C ASP A 561 13.06 31.94 -33.71
N SER A 562 12.95 31.07 -34.73
CA SER A 562 12.62 29.65 -34.50
C SER A 562 13.76 28.89 -33.83
N LEU A 563 15.02 29.23 -34.16
CA LEU A 563 16.21 28.72 -33.47
C LEU A 563 16.28 29.18 -32.01
N ALA A 564 15.97 30.45 -31.72
CA ALA A 564 15.96 30.98 -30.36
C ALA A 564 14.88 30.30 -29.49
N GLN A 565 13.72 30.00 -30.06
CA GLN A 565 12.66 29.25 -29.37
C GLN A 565 13.09 27.81 -29.06
N LEU A 566 13.74 27.13 -30.01
CA LEU A 566 14.29 25.80 -29.79
C LEU A 566 15.37 25.79 -28.70
N GLN A 567 16.32 26.73 -28.77
CA GLN A 567 17.36 26.89 -27.76
C GLN A 567 16.76 27.12 -26.36
N THR A 568 15.75 28.00 -26.25
CA THR A 568 15.05 28.26 -24.99
C THR A 568 14.39 26.99 -24.43
N ALA A 569 13.72 26.20 -25.28
CA ALA A 569 13.10 24.95 -24.85
C ALA A 569 14.14 23.92 -24.38
N ILE A 570 15.28 23.82 -25.08
CA ILE A 570 16.42 22.96 -24.69
C ILE A 570 16.99 23.40 -23.34
N ASP A 571 17.25 24.69 -23.14
CA ASP A 571 17.85 25.20 -21.92
C ASP A 571 16.93 25.00 -20.72
N GLN A 572 15.62 25.23 -20.89
CA GLN A 572 14.62 24.91 -19.86
C GLN A 572 14.61 23.42 -19.52
N ALA A 573 14.66 22.54 -20.53
CA ALA A 573 14.68 21.11 -20.35
C ALA A 573 15.93 20.62 -19.61
N LYS A 574 17.11 21.14 -19.92
CA LYS A 574 18.38 20.79 -19.24
C LYS A 574 18.35 21.05 -17.73
N THR A 575 17.56 22.01 -17.27
CA THR A 575 17.43 22.28 -15.82
C THR A 575 16.75 21.16 -15.04
N LEU A 576 16.06 20.21 -15.69
CA LEU A 576 15.31 19.16 -14.99
C LEU A 576 16.21 18.07 -14.40
N ASP A 577 17.38 17.79 -14.96
CA ASP A 577 18.29 16.75 -14.45
C ASP A 577 18.75 17.05 -13.01
N THR A 578 18.93 18.33 -12.69
CA THR A 578 19.37 18.77 -11.36
C THR A 578 18.22 19.16 -10.43
N LYS A 579 16.96 19.08 -10.88
CA LYS A 579 15.79 19.49 -10.09
C LYS A 579 15.29 18.32 -9.24
N LYS A 580 14.74 18.68 -8.08
CA LYS A 580 14.10 17.76 -7.14
C LYS A 580 12.59 17.89 -7.19
N ASN A 581 11.87 16.95 -6.58
CA ASN A 581 10.40 16.94 -6.47
C ASN A 581 9.69 16.91 -7.82
N LEU A 582 10.27 16.21 -8.78
CA LEU A 582 9.72 16.09 -10.12
C LEU A 582 8.69 14.96 -10.19
N THR A 583 7.90 14.98 -11.25
CA THR A 583 6.96 13.93 -11.61
C THR A 583 7.24 13.47 -13.04
N LYS A 584 6.71 12.30 -13.41
CA LYS A 584 6.73 11.84 -14.81
C LYS A 584 6.06 12.83 -15.78
N THR A 585 5.12 13.63 -15.29
CA THR A 585 4.45 14.65 -16.10
C THR A 585 5.39 15.81 -16.43
N ASP A 586 6.32 16.16 -15.55
CA ASP A 586 7.28 17.25 -15.77
C ASP A 586 8.24 16.90 -16.90
N PHE A 587 8.80 15.68 -16.89
CA PHE A 587 9.62 15.17 -17.99
C PHE A 587 8.83 15.05 -19.30
N ALA A 588 7.60 14.51 -19.26
CA ALA A 588 6.76 14.42 -20.45
C ALA A 588 6.45 15.80 -21.06
N ASN A 589 6.22 16.82 -20.22
CA ASN A 589 6.00 18.19 -20.68
C ASN A 589 7.28 18.79 -21.29
N ALA A 590 8.45 18.58 -20.68
CA ALA A 590 9.73 19.07 -21.21
C ALA A 590 10.06 18.42 -22.57
N ILE A 591 9.92 17.10 -22.69
CA ILE A 591 10.10 16.37 -23.95
C ILE A 591 9.15 16.93 -25.02
N LYS A 592 7.88 17.16 -24.67
CA LYS A 592 6.89 17.72 -25.59
C LYS A 592 7.29 19.14 -26.03
N SER A 593 7.70 20.00 -25.11
CA SER A 593 8.12 21.38 -25.43
C SER A 593 9.32 21.42 -26.38
N VAL A 594 10.35 20.59 -26.14
CA VAL A 594 11.52 20.48 -27.03
C VAL A 594 11.11 19.95 -28.41
N THR A 595 10.27 18.92 -28.43
CA THR A 595 9.79 18.31 -29.69
C THR A 595 8.96 19.28 -30.51
N ASP A 596 8.03 20.00 -29.88
CA ASP A 596 7.19 21.00 -30.55
C ASP A 596 8.02 22.16 -31.10
N ALA A 597 9.00 22.66 -30.33
CA ALA A 597 9.91 23.71 -30.79
C ALA A 597 10.76 23.26 -31.97
N LYS A 598 11.26 22.02 -31.95
CA LYS A 598 11.96 21.41 -33.09
C LYS A 598 11.07 21.35 -34.34
N ASN A 599 9.83 20.89 -34.19
CA ASN A 599 8.90 20.76 -35.31
C ASN A 599 8.42 22.13 -35.85
N ALA A 600 8.56 23.20 -35.06
CA ALA A 600 8.20 24.56 -35.43
C ALA A 600 9.33 25.34 -36.13
N LEU A 601 10.48 24.70 -36.40
CA LEU A 601 11.58 25.33 -37.14
C LEU A 601 11.14 25.80 -38.53
N VAL A 602 11.53 27.03 -38.89
CA VAL A 602 11.17 27.66 -40.17
C VAL A 602 12.42 27.83 -41.02
N LYS A 603 12.49 27.22 -42.20
CA LYS A 603 13.67 27.32 -43.10
C LYS A 603 13.82 28.73 -43.64
N ASN A 604 15.06 29.20 -43.81
CA ASN A 604 15.31 30.42 -44.56
C ASN A 604 14.98 30.17 -46.04
N VAL A 605 14.26 31.10 -46.67
CA VAL A 605 14.00 31.03 -48.12
C VAL A 605 15.08 31.85 -48.81
N HIS A 606 16.02 31.18 -49.45
CA HIS A 606 16.92 31.85 -50.39
C HIS A 606 16.19 32.03 -51.72
N GLU A 607 15.79 33.25 -52.06
CA GLU A 607 15.36 33.58 -53.43
C GLU A 607 16.56 33.39 -54.38
N ALA A 608 16.37 32.59 -55.43
CA ALA A 608 17.34 32.48 -56.51
C ALA A 608 17.56 33.86 -57.15
N PRO A 609 18.81 34.24 -57.54
CA PRO A 609 19.05 35.55 -58.13
C PRO A 609 18.30 35.68 -59.45
N LYS A 610 17.47 36.73 -59.58
CA LYS A 610 16.88 37.14 -60.85
C LYS A 610 17.99 37.72 -61.73
N THR A 611 18.35 37.00 -62.79
CA THR A 611 19.19 37.51 -63.88
C THR A 611 18.46 38.61 -64.65
N GLU A 612 19.10 39.77 -64.75
CA GLU A 612 18.69 40.90 -65.60
C GLU A 612 18.74 40.54 -67.10
N THR A 613 17.80 41.12 -67.81
CA THR A 613 17.54 41.02 -69.24
C THR A 613 18.64 41.64 -70.11
N SER A 614 19.00 40.99 -71.22
CA SER A 614 19.30 41.71 -72.46
C SER A 614 18.73 40.99 -73.70
N LYS A 615 18.12 41.82 -74.55
CA LYS A 615 17.66 41.74 -75.96
C LYS A 615 18.22 40.56 -76.78
N ALA A 616 17.54 39.96 -77.78
CA ALA A 616 16.56 40.46 -78.73
C ALA A 616 15.82 39.31 -79.47
N GLU A 617 14.71 39.68 -80.11
CA GLU A 617 14.13 39.11 -81.35
C GLU A 617 13.36 37.79 -81.39
N THR A 618 12.44 37.81 -82.36
CA THR A 618 11.12 37.18 -82.43
C THR A 618 11.09 36.06 -83.51
N PRO A 619 9.97 35.35 -83.70
CA PRO A 619 9.88 33.89 -83.62
C PRO A 619 9.94 33.18 -84.98
N LYS A 620 10.32 31.90 -84.99
CA LYS A 620 9.83 30.95 -86.01
C LYS A 620 9.58 29.55 -85.45
N THR A 621 8.39 29.09 -85.81
CA THR A 621 7.77 27.78 -85.72
C THR A 621 8.63 26.69 -86.36
N GLU A 622 8.73 25.51 -85.74
CA GLU A 622 8.72 24.19 -86.41
C GLU A 622 8.80 23.03 -85.39
N THR A 623 7.82 22.14 -85.42
CA THR A 623 7.91 20.70 -85.10
C THR A 623 7.97 19.97 -86.46
N PRO A 624 8.31 18.66 -86.61
CA PRO A 624 8.61 17.60 -85.62
C PRO A 624 9.73 16.61 -86.06
N LYS A 625 9.80 15.43 -85.38
CA LYS A 625 10.30 14.10 -85.83
C LYS A 625 11.74 13.68 -85.47
N THR A 626 11.89 12.72 -84.54
CA THR A 626 12.19 11.26 -84.69
C THR A 626 13.72 11.05 -84.76
N GLU A 627 14.40 10.16 -84.02
CA GLU A 627 14.39 8.68 -84.11
C GLU A 627 15.48 8.17 -83.11
N ILE A 628 15.15 7.28 -82.16
CA ILE A 628 15.56 5.85 -82.05
C ILE A 628 17.08 5.59 -81.94
N GLU A 629 17.48 4.96 -80.81
CA GLU A 629 18.38 3.78 -80.65
C GLU A 629 18.58 3.62 -79.12
N SER A 630 18.10 2.61 -78.38
CA SER A 630 18.22 1.14 -78.39
C SER A 630 19.65 0.60 -78.24
N THR A 631 20.00 0.15 -77.02
CA THR A 631 20.62 -1.16 -76.68
C THR A 631 20.82 -1.23 -75.15
N THR A 632 20.07 -2.03 -74.38
CA THR A 632 20.28 -3.45 -73.96
C THR A 632 21.64 -3.83 -73.37
N ALA A 633 21.59 -4.32 -72.11
CA ALA A 633 22.19 -5.54 -71.54
C ALA A 633 22.81 -5.26 -70.14
N GLN A 634 22.17 -5.65 -69.04
CA GLN A 634 22.18 -6.97 -68.37
C GLN A 634 23.43 -7.27 -67.51
N ALA A 635 23.17 -7.27 -66.19
CA ALA A 635 23.51 -8.27 -65.18
C ALA A 635 24.94 -8.83 -65.05
N SER A 636 25.44 -8.80 -63.81
CA SER A 636 26.18 -9.93 -63.23
C SER A 636 26.00 -9.99 -61.71
N ALA A 637 25.62 -11.16 -61.23
CA ALA A 637 25.60 -11.58 -59.83
C ALA A 637 26.89 -12.36 -59.49
N GLN A 638 27.33 -12.32 -58.23
CA GLN A 638 28.04 -13.41 -57.53
C GLN A 638 28.12 -13.07 -56.01
N THR A 639 27.37 -13.77 -55.14
CA THR A 639 27.72 -14.96 -54.31
C THR A 639 28.56 -14.70 -53.05
N THR A 640 27.89 -14.80 -51.88
CA THR A 640 28.15 -15.57 -50.61
C THR A 640 29.58 -15.81 -50.07
N PRO A 641 29.81 -15.97 -48.73
CA PRO A 641 29.17 -17.02 -47.92
C PRO A 641 28.80 -16.71 -46.44
N ALA A 642 28.10 -17.70 -45.89
CA ALA A 642 27.41 -17.78 -44.61
C ALA A 642 28.32 -17.95 -43.37
N ALA A 643 27.77 -17.62 -42.19
CA ALA A 643 28.13 -18.23 -40.92
C ALA A 643 26.88 -18.40 -40.03
N GLN A 644 26.81 -19.57 -39.40
CA GLN A 644 25.68 -20.17 -38.69
C GLN A 644 25.39 -19.49 -37.34
N SER A 645 24.11 -19.48 -36.96
CA SER A 645 23.68 -19.33 -35.56
C SER A 645 22.59 -20.36 -35.28
N THR A 646 22.89 -21.22 -34.31
CA THR A 646 22.11 -22.35 -33.83
C THR A 646 20.97 -21.91 -32.92
N ALA A 647 19.77 -22.46 -33.15
CA ALA A 647 18.60 -22.32 -32.30
C ALA A 647 18.72 -23.12 -30.98
N PRO A 648 18.00 -22.73 -29.90
CA PRO A 648 17.59 -23.64 -28.86
C PRO A 648 16.12 -24.09 -29.02
N ALA A 649 15.97 -25.41 -29.06
CA ALA A 649 14.88 -26.27 -28.62
C ALA A 649 13.45 -25.73 -28.48
N THR A 650 12.58 -26.33 -29.29
CA THR A 650 11.12 -26.44 -29.18
C THR A 650 10.65 -27.02 -27.83
N ALA A 651 9.74 -26.31 -27.16
CA ALA A 651 8.81 -26.89 -26.18
C ALA A 651 7.67 -27.66 -26.90
N PRO A 652 7.14 -28.74 -26.33
CA PRO A 652 6.19 -29.61 -27.02
C PRO A 652 4.83 -28.93 -27.24
N ALA A 653 4.28 -29.18 -28.43
CA ALA A 653 2.97 -28.75 -28.86
C ALA A 653 1.86 -29.29 -27.94
N ALA A 654 1.18 -28.39 -27.22
CA ALA A 654 -0.12 -28.70 -26.63
C ALA A 654 -1.17 -28.79 -27.74
N SER A 655 -1.87 -29.92 -27.77
CA SER A 655 -2.92 -30.23 -28.74
C SER A 655 -4.04 -29.18 -28.74
N ALA A 656 -4.25 -28.55 -29.90
CA ALA A 656 -5.36 -27.65 -30.15
C ALA A 656 -6.68 -28.44 -30.27
N LYS A 657 -7.39 -28.64 -29.16
CA LYS A 657 -8.84 -28.86 -29.21
C LYS A 657 -9.53 -27.51 -29.40
N ASP A 658 -10.19 -27.38 -30.54
CA ASP A 658 -10.95 -26.22 -30.99
C ASP A 658 -11.82 -25.63 -29.86
N SER A 659 -11.45 -24.43 -29.40
CA SER A 659 -12.22 -23.70 -28.40
C SER A 659 -13.10 -22.68 -29.11
N ALA A 660 -14.36 -23.05 -29.33
CA ALA A 660 -15.34 -22.19 -29.99
C ALA A 660 -15.34 -20.76 -29.40
N LYS A 661 -15.18 -19.75 -30.27
CA LYS A 661 -15.17 -18.33 -29.91
C LYS A 661 -16.50 -17.90 -29.30
N VAL A 662 -16.48 -17.15 -28.19
CA VAL A 662 -17.66 -16.68 -27.45
C VAL A 662 -17.95 -15.22 -27.78
N LYS A 663 -19.09 -14.91 -28.38
CA LYS A 663 -19.52 -13.51 -28.62
C LYS A 663 -19.93 -12.80 -27.32
N LEU A 664 -19.48 -11.56 -27.11
CA LEU A 664 -19.82 -10.74 -25.94
C LEU A 664 -21.32 -10.48 -25.76
N SER A 665 -22.14 -10.65 -26.81
CA SER A 665 -23.61 -10.61 -26.67
C SER A 665 -24.14 -11.63 -25.67
N LYS A 666 -23.48 -12.80 -25.55
CA LYS A 666 -23.81 -13.89 -24.61
C LYS A 666 -23.22 -13.70 -23.21
N VAL A 667 -22.45 -12.63 -22.97
CA VAL A 667 -21.78 -12.36 -21.69
C VAL A 667 -22.64 -11.40 -20.84
N LYS A 668 -22.87 -11.75 -19.57
CA LYS A 668 -23.60 -10.91 -18.61
C LYS A 668 -22.68 -9.81 -18.10
N VAL A 669 -23.17 -8.57 -18.08
CA VAL A 669 -22.47 -7.41 -17.49
C VAL A 669 -23.21 -7.00 -16.23
N SER A 670 -22.50 -6.73 -15.13
CA SER A 670 -23.12 -6.26 -13.90
C SER A 670 -23.79 -4.89 -14.06
N LYS A 671 -24.84 -4.64 -13.26
CA LYS A 671 -25.50 -3.33 -13.20
C LYS A 671 -24.55 -2.30 -12.61
N ILE A 672 -24.38 -1.18 -13.29
CA ILE A 672 -23.51 -0.08 -12.86
C ILE A 672 -24.36 0.98 -12.14
N LYS A 673 -24.07 1.24 -10.87
CA LYS A 673 -24.73 2.30 -10.09
C LYS A 673 -24.38 3.68 -10.66
N ALA A 674 -25.28 4.66 -10.48
CA ALA A 674 -25.00 6.05 -10.85
C ALA A 674 -23.81 6.59 -10.06
N LYS A 675 -23.03 7.48 -10.67
CA LYS A 675 -21.85 8.11 -10.07
C LYS A 675 -22.05 9.61 -9.94
N VAL A 676 -21.51 10.22 -8.89
CA VAL A 676 -21.61 11.67 -8.66
C VAL A 676 -20.51 12.38 -9.46
N TYR A 677 -20.83 13.54 -10.03
CA TYR A 677 -19.89 14.37 -10.76
C TYR A 677 -18.76 14.89 -9.84
N THR A 678 -17.51 14.65 -10.25
CA THR A 678 -16.29 15.03 -9.50
C THR A 678 -15.42 16.05 -10.25
N GLY A 679 -15.79 16.45 -11.47
CA GLY A 679 -14.94 17.28 -12.34
C GLY A 679 -13.88 16.50 -13.13
N LYS A 680 -13.62 15.23 -12.77
CA LYS A 680 -12.72 14.30 -13.49
C LYS A 680 -13.51 13.26 -14.29
N ALA A 681 -12.84 12.56 -15.20
CA ALA A 681 -13.45 11.44 -15.94
C ALA A 681 -13.68 10.23 -15.01
N LEU A 682 -14.91 9.71 -14.97
CA LEU A 682 -15.33 8.61 -14.12
C LEU A 682 -15.21 7.28 -14.88
N LYS A 683 -14.41 6.34 -14.37
CA LYS A 683 -14.18 5.03 -15.01
C LYS A 683 -14.62 3.89 -14.08
N PRO A 684 -15.93 3.66 -13.88
CA PRO A 684 -16.39 2.56 -13.04
C PRO A 684 -15.96 1.21 -13.62
N ALA A 685 -15.49 0.31 -12.76
CA ALA A 685 -15.18 -1.06 -13.14
C ALA A 685 -16.43 -1.80 -13.63
N VAL A 686 -16.25 -2.70 -14.59
CA VAL A 686 -17.32 -3.56 -15.13
C VAL A 686 -17.01 -5.01 -14.82
N LYS A 687 -17.98 -5.75 -14.27
CA LYS A 687 -17.83 -7.19 -14.01
C LYS A 687 -18.55 -7.95 -15.11
N LEU A 688 -17.80 -8.75 -15.87
CA LEU A 688 -18.31 -9.59 -16.95
C LEU A 688 -18.32 -11.05 -16.50
N THR A 689 -19.42 -11.76 -16.76
CA THR A 689 -19.56 -13.18 -16.40
C THR A 689 -20.14 -13.98 -17.56
N TYR A 690 -19.51 -15.10 -17.90
CA TYR A 690 -19.98 -16.06 -18.91
C TYR A 690 -19.98 -17.47 -18.32
N LYS A 691 -21.14 -18.14 -18.32
CA LYS A 691 -21.33 -19.48 -17.74
C LYS A 691 -20.66 -19.64 -16.35
N LYS A 692 -20.96 -18.69 -15.44
CA LYS A 692 -20.40 -18.58 -14.07
C LYS A 692 -18.90 -18.23 -13.97
N LYS A 693 -18.14 -18.19 -15.07
CA LYS A 693 -16.76 -17.68 -15.09
C LYS A 693 -16.73 -16.16 -15.16
N VAL A 694 -16.01 -15.52 -14.23
CA VAL A 694 -15.70 -14.08 -14.29
C VAL A 694 -14.60 -13.86 -15.31
N LEU A 695 -14.81 -12.91 -16.23
CA LEU A 695 -13.84 -12.55 -17.25
C LEU A 695 -12.85 -11.53 -16.68
N LYS A 696 -11.58 -11.61 -17.08
CA LYS A 696 -10.49 -10.74 -16.62
C LYS A 696 -10.25 -9.57 -17.59
N LEU A 697 -10.15 -8.35 -17.06
CA LEU A 697 -9.79 -7.15 -17.82
C LEU A 697 -8.37 -7.29 -18.39
N ASN A 698 -8.14 -6.79 -19.60
CA ASN A 698 -6.91 -6.88 -20.40
C ASN A 698 -6.46 -8.29 -20.83
N LYS A 699 -7.07 -9.36 -20.27
CA LYS A 699 -6.87 -10.74 -20.70
C LYS A 699 -8.01 -11.29 -21.56
N ASP A 700 -9.25 -11.11 -21.11
CA ASP A 700 -10.46 -11.64 -21.78
C ASP A 700 -11.25 -10.53 -22.51
N TYR A 701 -11.10 -9.27 -22.08
CA TYR A 701 -11.72 -8.10 -22.72
C TYR A 701 -10.98 -6.81 -22.32
N LYS A 702 -11.17 -5.75 -23.10
CA LYS A 702 -10.75 -4.38 -22.79
C LYS A 702 -11.95 -3.44 -22.73
N VAL A 703 -11.80 -2.30 -22.04
CA VAL A 703 -12.85 -1.30 -21.91
C VAL A 703 -12.37 0.08 -22.35
N THR A 704 -13.26 0.83 -22.98
CA THR A 704 -13.07 2.26 -23.26
C THR A 704 -14.30 3.03 -22.81
N TYR A 705 -14.14 4.32 -22.50
CA TYR A 705 -15.19 5.15 -21.94
C TYR A 705 -15.44 6.36 -22.83
N LYS A 706 -16.70 6.77 -22.96
CA LYS A 706 -17.13 7.97 -23.68
C LYS A 706 -18.15 8.75 -22.84
N ASN A 707 -18.11 10.07 -22.93
CA ASN A 707 -19.01 10.99 -22.20
C ASN A 707 -18.98 10.79 -20.67
N ASN A 708 -17.83 10.40 -20.13
CA ASN A 708 -17.71 9.96 -18.74
C ASN A 708 -17.18 11.05 -17.79
N LYS A 709 -17.09 12.31 -18.22
CA LYS A 709 -16.65 13.45 -17.39
C LYS A 709 -17.81 14.30 -16.88
N ASN A 710 -18.80 14.57 -17.72
CA ASN A 710 -19.87 15.53 -17.44
C ASN A 710 -21.14 14.83 -16.94
N VAL A 711 -21.99 15.56 -16.20
CA VAL A 711 -23.32 15.09 -15.78
C VAL A 711 -24.14 14.68 -17.00
N GLY A 712 -24.69 13.46 -16.98
CA GLY A 712 -25.37 12.87 -18.13
C GLY A 712 -25.24 11.35 -18.18
N THR A 713 -25.36 10.79 -19.38
CA THR A 713 -25.22 9.35 -19.62
C THR A 713 -23.85 9.05 -20.23
N ALA A 714 -23.02 8.34 -19.48
CA ALA A 714 -21.72 7.88 -19.93
C ALA A 714 -21.83 6.47 -20.55
N THR A 715 -21.00 6.17 -21.54
CA THR A 715 -20.97 4.89 -22.23
C THR A 715 -19.63 4.19 -22.00
N ILE A 716 -19.69 2.90 -21.69
CA ILE A 716 -18.55 1.99 -21.62
C ILE A 716 -18.65 1.05 -22.81
N THR A 717 -17.61 0.99 -23.62
CA THR A 717 -17.48 0.05 -24.73
C THR A 717 -16.54 -1.07 -24.32
N ILE A 718 -17.06 -2.29 -24.29
CA ILE A 718 -16.33 -3.49 -23.91
C ILE A 718 -16.01 -4.28 -25.18
N LYS A 719 -14.73 -4.55 -25.44
CA LYS A 719 -14.27 -5.31 -26.61
C LYS A 719 -13.58 -6.60 -26.15
N GLY A 720 -14.01 -7.75 -26.66
CA GLY A 720 -13.45 -9.06 -26.28
C GLY A 720 -12.01 -9.23 -26.77
N ILE A 721 -11.24 -10.04 -26.06
CA ILE A 721 -9.87 -10.45 -26.38
C ILE A 721 -9.80 -11.99 -26.40
N GLY A 722 -9.04 -12.56 -27.34
CA GLY A 722 -8.82 -14.00 -27.45
C GLY A 722 -10.10 -14.81 -27.69
N LYS A 723 -10.43 -15.71 -26.75
CA LYS A 723 -11.62 -16.57 -26.81
C LYS A 723 -12.94 -15.78 -26.81
N TYR A 724 -12.94 -14.56 -26.31
CA TYR A 724 -14.12 -13.69 -26.27
C TYR A 724 -14.04 -12.66 -27.38
N THR A 725 -15.09 -12.55 -28.19
CA THR A 725 -15.08 -11.73 -29.42
C THR A 725 -16.27 -10.78 -29.51
N GLY A 726 -16.14 -9.75 -30.34
CA GLY A 726 -17.15 -8.72 -30.54
C GLY A 726 -17.09 -7.58 -29.51
N THR A 727 -18.09 -6.71 -29.57
CA THR A 727 -18.18 -5.48 -28.76
C THR A 727 -19.54 -5.39 -28.08
N LYS A 728 -19.58 -4.94 -26.82
CA LYS A 728 -20.80 -4.67 -26.06
C LYS A 728 -20.73 -3.28 -25.41
N LYS A 729 -21.77 -2.48 -25.57
CA LYS A 729 -21.88 -1.16 -24.94
C LYS A 729 -22.79 -1.22 -23.74
N VAL A 730 -22.38 -0.63 -22.63
CA VAL A 730 -23.21 -0.44 -21.43
C VAL A 730 -23.12 1.02 -20.99
N THR A 731 -24.14 1.51 -20.30
CA THR A 731 -24.21 2.92 -19.89
C THR A 731 -24.34 3.07 -18.38
N PHE A 732 -23.80 4.16 -17.84
CA PHE A 732 -24.05 4.57 -16.46
C PHE A 732 -24.38 6.06 -16.41
N LYS A 733 -25.12 6.46 -15.37
CA LYS A 733 -25.50 7.87 -15.17
C LYS A 733 -24.47 8.57 -14.30
N ILE A 734 -24.13 9.80 -14.69
CA ILE A 734 -23.38 10.76 -13.87
C ILE A 734 -24.37 11.81 -13.36
N THR A 735 -24.53 11.94 -12.06
CA THR A 735 -25.46 12.86 -11.40
C THR A 735 -24.75 14.12 -10.88
N PRO A 736 -25.45 15.26 -10.75
CA PRO A 736 -24.92 16.46 -10.10
C PRO A 736 -24.33 16.20 -8.71
N ALA A 737 -23.33 16.99 -8.34
CA ALA A 737 -22.82 17.05 -6.97
C ALA A 737 -23.92 17.45 -5.96
N LYS A 738 -23.74 17.05 -4.69
CA LYS A 738 -24.68 17.34 -3.62
C LYS A 738 -24.75 18.86 -3.39
N ALA A 739 -25.96 19.42 -3.36
CA ALA A 739 -26.16 20.84 -3.09
C ALA A 739 -26.01 21.14 -1.60
N VAL A 740 -25.45 22.31 -1.29
CA VAL A 740 -25.19 22.77 0.09
C VAL A 740 -25.70 24.20 0.23
N VAL A 741 -26.42 24.46 1.32
CA VAL A 741 -26.78 25.81 1.76
C VAL A 741 -25.56 26.38 2.47
N SER A 742 -24.95 27.42 1.91
CA SER A 742 -23.77 28.08 2.48
C SER A 742 -24.10 29.14 3.52
N LYS A 743 -25.27 29.77 3.41
CA LYS A 743 -25.76 30.74 4.40
C LYS A 743 -27.28 30.78 4.39
N ALA A 744 -27.88 30.94 5.56
CA ALA A 744 -29.30 31.20 5.71
C ALA A 744 -29.51 32.40 6.64
N SER A 745 -30.47 33.27 6.32
CA SER A 745 -30.81 34.42 7.16
C SER A 745 -32.29 34.74 7.09
N LYS A 746 -32.90 34.96 8.25
CA LYS A 746 -34.33 35.33 8.36
C LYS A 746 -34.55 36.77 7.91
N THR A 747 -35.71 37.03 7.31
CA THR A 747 -36.20 38.37 6.98
C THR A 747 -37.65 38.51 7.46
N LYS A 748 -38.17 39.75 7.47
CA LYS A 748 -39.58 40.02 7.85
C LYS A 748 -40.61 39.21 7.05
N THR A 749 -40.24 38.75 5.85
CA THR A 749 -41.15 38.07 4.90
C THR A 749 -40.73 36.65 4.53
N GLY A 750 -39.65 36.10 5.11
CA GLY A 750 -39.21 34.73 4.80
C GLY A 750 -37.80 34.36 5.24
N LEU A 751 -37.24 33.33 4.58
CA LEU A 751 -35.87 32.84 4.80
C LEU A 751 -35.07 33.00 3.51
N VAL A 752 -33.98 33.78 3.57
CA VAL A 752 -33.01 33.89 2.47
C VAL A 752 -32.04 32.71 2.57
N LEU A 753 -31.89 31.97 1.46
CA LEU A 753 -30.96 30.88 1.32
C LEU A 753 -29.92 31.22 0.26
N LYS A 754 -28.64 31.16 0.64
CA LYS A 754 -27.51 31.15 -0.29
C LYS A 754 -26.99 29.73 -0.42
N LEU A 755 -26.82 29.27 -1.65
CA LEU A 755 -26.32 27.97 -2.03
C LEU A 755 -24.89 28.09 -2.57
N LYS A 756 -24.05 27.08 -2.29
CA LYS A 756 -22.75 26.97 -2.94
C LYS A 756 -22.95 26.72 -4.44
N ALA A 757 -22.30 27.53 -5.28
CA ALA A 757 -22.37 27.37 -6.73
C ALA A 757 -21.76 26.02 -7.14
N LEU A 758 -22.47 25.27 -7.99
CA LEU A 758 -22.01 23.98 -8.50
C LEU A 758 -21.79 24.03 -10.02
N LYS A 759 -20.72 23.38 -10.48
CA LYS A 759 -20.46 23.18 -11.92
C LYS A 759 -21.38 22.08 -12.47
N GLN A 760 -21.69 22.13 -13.77
CA GLN A 760 -22.52 21.13 -14.46
C GLN A 760 -23.96 20.98 -13.92
N VAL A 761 -24.57 22.06 -13.43
CA VAL A 761 -25.98 22.10 -13.00
C VAL A 761 -26.78 23.09 -13.85
N SER A 762 -28.10 22.87 -13.94
CA SER A 762 -29.06 23.79 -14.55
C SER A 762 -29.89 24.55 -13.52
N GLY A 763 -29.84 24.13 -12.26
CA GLY A 763 -30.53 24.78 -11.15
C GLY A 763 -30.63 23.87 -9.93
N TYR A 764 -31.46 24.31 -8.99
CA TYR A 764 -31.66 23.69 -7.69
C TYR A 764 -33.15 23.51 -7.42
N VAL A 765 -33.47 22.47 -6.65
CA VAL A 765 -34.77 22.29 -6.03
C VAL A 765 -34.58 22.45 -4.53
N ILE A 766 -35.26 23.42 -3.95
CA ILE A 766 -35.29 23.70 -2.52
C ILE A 766 -36.63 23.20 -2.01
N THR A 767 -36.59 22.22 -1.11
CA THR A 767 -37.78 21.67 -0.44
C THR A 767 -37.76 22.13 1.01
N TYR A 768 -38.86 22.70 1.49
CA TYR A 768 -38.95 23.27 2.82
C TYR A 768 -40.29 22.99 3.50
N SER A 769 -40.29 22.96 4.83
CA SER A 769 -41.42 22.56 5.66
C SER A 769 -41.29 23.16 7.06
N SER A 770 -42.41 23.39 7.75
CA SER A 770 -42.42 23.65 9.20
C SER A 770 -42.21 22.37 10.03
N ASP A 771 -42.44 21.21 9.43
CA ASP A 771 -42.23 19.87 10.02
C ASP A 771 -40.91 19.26 9.55
N LYS A 772 -40.07 18.81 10.49
CA LYS A 772 -38.77 18.14 10.26
C LYS A 772 -38.91 16.87 9.42
N ALA A 773 -40.02 16.13 9.58
CA ALA A 773 -40.31 14.94 8.78
C ALA A 773 -40.72 15.27 7.34
N MET A 774 -40.85 16.56 6.99
CA MET A 774 -41.14 17.06 5.63
C MET A 774 -42.47 16.54 5.05
N LYS A 775 -43.42 16.13 5.90
CA LYS A 775 -44.71 15.52 5.49
C LYS A 775 -45.59 16.49 4.69
N LYS A 776 -45.55 17.79 5.01
CA LYS A 776 -46.29 18.86 4.31
C LYS A 776 -45.33 19.89 3.70
N SER A 777 -44.39 19.41 2.88
CA SER A 777 -43.33 20.25 2.31
C SER A 777 -43.77 20.99 1.04
N LYS A 778 -43.22 22.19 0.84
CA LYS A 778 -43.28 22.98 -0.40
C LYS A 778 -41.95 22.87 -1.13
N SER A 779 -41.96 23.00 -2.45
CA SER A 779 -40.73 22.99 -3.25
C SER A 779 -40.67 24.14 -4.24
N VAL A 780 -39.51 24.77 -4.36
CA VAL A 780 -39.23 25.80 -5.37
C VAL A 780 -38.05 25.34 -6.22
N THR A 781 -38.21 25.47 -7.54
CA THR A 781 -37.11 25.25 -8.50
C THR A 781 -36.54 26.61 -8.89
N THR A 782 -35.23 26.78 -8.82
CA THR A 782 -34.56 28.03 -9.16
C THR A 782 -33.25 27.79 -9.91
N LYS A 783 -32.89 28.71 -10.80
CA LYS A 783 -31.54 28.77 -11.39
C LYS A 783 -30.56 29.59 -10.55
N LYS A 784 -31.08 30.40 -9.62
CA LYS A 784 -30.29 31.31 -8.77
C LYS A 784 -29.67 30.54 -7.61
N THR A 785 -28.45 30.93 -7.22
CA THR A 785 -27.77 30.44 -6.00
C THR A 785 -28.16 31.25 -4.76
N SER A 786 -28.98 32.30 -4.90
CA SER A 786 -29.55 33.06 -3.80
C SER A 786 -31.05 33.26 -4.05
N LEU A 787 -31.88 32.92 -3.07
CA LEU A 787 -33.35 33.02 -3.15
C LEU A 787 -33.95 33.25 -1.75
N THR A 788 -35.01 34.06 -1.69
CA THR A 788 -35.89 34.15 -0.51
C THR A 788 -37.06 33.20 -0.66
N ILE A 789 -37.22 32.25 0.27
CA ILE A 789 -38.43 31.42 0.37
C ILE A 789 -39.41 32.06 1.36
N LYS A 790 -40.70 32.10 1.00
CA LYS A 790 -41.78 32.60 1.88
C LYS A 790 -42.06 31.55 2.96
N ALA A 791 -41.54 31.79 4.16
CA ALA A 791 -41.69 30.92 5.31
C ALA A 791 -41.97 31.78 6.55
N SER A 792 -43.08 31.51 7.24
CA SER A 792 -43.55 32.26 8.43
C SER A 792 -43.40 31.49 9.74
N ALA A 793 -42.89 30.25 9.68
CA ALA A 793 -42.70 29.42 10.86
C ALA A 793 -41.45 29.83 11.66
N LYS A 794 -41.49 29.65 12.98
CA LYS A 794 -40.36 29.92 13.91
C LYS A 794 -39.07 29.20 13.49
N THR A 795 -39.21 27.95 13.05
CA THR A 795 -38.15 27.14 12.46
C THR A 795 -38.62 26.59 11.12
N THR A 796 -37.79 26.74 10.09
CA THR A 796 -38.08 26.18 8.75
C THR A 796 -37.04 25.12 8.42
N TYR A 797 -37.49 23.89 8.24
CA TYR A 797 -36.64 22.79 7.80
C TYR A 797 -36.49 22.84 6.29
N VAL A 798 -35.26 22.71 5.80
CA VAL A 798 -34.91 22.83 4.38
C VAL A 798 -34.02 21.66 3.98
N LYS A 799 -34.27 21.11 2.79
CA LYS A 799 -33.31 20.28 2.04
C LYS A 799 -33.20 20.78 0.61
N VAL A 800 -32.02 20.65 0.03
CA VAL A 800 -31.71 21.14 -1.31
C VAL A 800 -31.12 20.04 -2.17
N LYS A 801 -31.45 20.01 -3.46
CA LYS A 801 -30.79 19.14 -4.44
C LYS A 801 -30.53 19.88 -5.73
N ALA A 802 -29.40 19.60 -6.36
CA ALA A 802 -29.08 20.14 -7.69
C ALA A 802 -29.70 19.28 -8.79
N TYR A 803 -30.00 19.89 -9.94
CA TYR A 803 -30.38 19.17 -11.15
C TYR A 803 -29.64 19.72 -12.37
N LYS A 804 -29.46 18.88 -13.39
CA LYS A 804 -28.96 19.25 -14.72
C LYS A 804 -29.98 18.83 -15.76
N LEU A 805 -30.25 19.69 -16.74
CA LEU A 805 -31.01 19.31 -17.93
C LEU A 805 -30.07 18.58 -18.90
N VAL A 806 -30.43 17.34 -19.23
CA VAL A 806 -29.75 16.51 -20.23
C VAL A 806 -30.83 16.06 -21.21
N ASN A 807 -30.75 16.50 -22.47
CA ASN A 807 -31.76 16.28 -23.50
C ASN A 807 -33.19 16.60 -23.02
N GLY A 808 -33.37 17.77 -22.41
CA GLY A 808 -34.66 18.23 -21.87
C GLY A 808 -35.12 17.56 -20.57
N LYS A 809 -34.46 16.50 -20.08
CA LYS A 809 -34.84 15.78 -18.86
C LYS A 809 -33.96 16.18 -17.66
N LYS A 810 -34.57 16.33 -16.48
CA LYS A 810 -33.85 16.65 -15.23
C LYS A 810 -33.15 15.41 -14.66
N VAL A 811 -31.82 15.47 -14.57
CA VAL A 811 -30.99 14.51 -13.82
C VAL A 811 -30.69 15.14 -12.46
N TYR A 812 -31.16 14.49 -11.38
CA TYR A 812 -31.02 15.00 -10.01
C TYR A 812 -29.78 14.44 -9.33
N GLY A 813 -29.11 15.28 -8.54
CA GLY A 813 -28.15 14.86 -7.53
C GLY A 813 -28.87 14.38 -6.27
N SER A 814 -28.10 13.85 -5.32
CA SER A 814 -28.62 13.49 -4.00
C SER A 814 -29.14 14.73 -3.26
N SER A 815 -30.15 14.54 -2.42
CA SER A 815 -30.65 15.61 -1.55
C SER A 815 -29.66 15.88 -0.42
N SER A 816 -29.57 17.14 0.02
CA SER A 816 -28.94 17.47 1.30
C SER A 816 -29.70 16.81 2.45
N SER A 817 -29.07 16.73 3.61
CA SER A 817 -29.78 16.48 4.86
C SER A 817 -30.84 17.57 5.08
N VAL A 818 -31.87 17.20 5.85
CA VAL A 818 -32.87 18.16 6.33
C VAL A 818 -32.25 18.96 7.47
N LYS A 819 -32.15 20.28 7.31
CA LYS A 819 -31.61 21.19 8.34
C LYS A 819 -32.64 22.26 8.70
N GLY A 820 -32.83 22.52 9.98
CA GLY A 820 -33.67 23.60 10.48
C GLY A 820 -32.91 24.92 10.53
N TYR A 821 -33.55 26.01 10.13
CA TYR A 821 -33.03 27.38 10.16
C TYR A 821 -34.02 28.33 10.85
#